data_AF-A0A1I5KDE6-F1
#
_entry.id   AF-A0A1I5KDE6-F1
#
_cell.length_a   1.000
_cell.length_b   1.000
_cell.length_c   1.000
_cell.angle_alpha   90.00
_cell.angle_beta   90.00
_cell.angle_gamma   90.00
#
_symmetry.space_group_name_H-M   'P 1'
#
loop_
_entity.id
_entity.type
_entity.pdbx_description
1 polymer ?
#
loop_
_entity_poly.entity_id
_entity_poly.type
_entity_poly.pdbx_seq_one_letter_code
_entity_poly.pdbx_strand_id
1 'polypeptide(L)'
;MFGSAPSVYLRLESAYRSTPPEQQVSTHVGIACLDFQLRFLCLLSAATLKQRHTTRLRRQPGLGEFIAYLRKAHNTLAGDGTILESRLRDGLAAILGHIDSGVPGTVELRTFKQLRDHISHGGPEPDNPECKAAVNSLIQAISSQITSVLTDFEIRFTSEHPDVHRPSLNFSNDAIPLWPLFYADSDGNLCLFARWRPNKAPSYLWPNAGVHRQCPEDEATRNALHDFLTPPTSDNAALRYAQDINNDLAGFVERGEEPQLSESDDIVYTWRKATSEGTIQRRDHFRLGPNDERQWRSPAGWVTYQHYLRELANWKMVARRLSYSFHSIDKRLVDDERTRLGWSDSGSIHPVNATVNVTDLDREAPSTKNFSDLISNVDRDVDSNRGTPLVYFITGEAGIGKTRAMVDAAKKRAAEIADSPDKAPNKPLFLYVRSTGQVLDHLQTVINAAVNATQNLNDESVKALCRNGLMVLLIDGFDELLGGSGYADAVGSLAPWLEALGGRGVVVVSSRSSYYLNQYRSSLQKSISKNRPVDARHRIAEIQPWTQEEVTNFVRSYGIDKSEVFRLNEQDRELLHLPFFARAFVEMRLSGEVDDWQAESLPERLLSQYLRREESKLNSDGRHTALLDQQQLRQTFRNIAEIMAQSGEREIDPSDLEYAAEMVVGDLEGQERLRSRLTVLCGLSVDAHDGSSTPRRFTFQHELFYDQFLADAIAQYLPAQGQGHFARMLRESHWRPATVNALIRSGIDQLQEALESLQERDLLERDGNRSEIASSNLGALWAAMISNTKRFPHSVLHGATFEVLDLRDVDCQDGVLRDCVAEELMLPSSLHWDLTLDETQIGQLTLGRADLDLSTLRFANSINVKQMLLAGELAYRPGDIRNRLRERGVESIPADPRDSHNELAESTEHFLSKLEHGGENSIIIRESDSQPATGHKKWTQHYGPDHWKSFIKQLEQAELVSIEPMPASGSKKLRIRFQVTPKIIRENTTGDDRVHAFWEQIRA
;
A
#
# COMPACT_ATOMS: atom_id res chain seq x y z
N MET A 1 -5.43 -60.46 -25.60
CA MET A 1 -4.20 -60.42 -26.43
C MET A 1 -3.02 -60.28 -25.49
N PHE A 2 -2.08 -61.23 -25.48
CA PHE A 2 -0.86 -61.13 -24.65
C PHE A 2 0.22 -60.43 -25.46
N GLY A 3 0.82 -59.38 -24.91
CA GLY A 3 1.92 -58.67 -25.55
C GLY A 3 3.02 -58.39 -24.55
N SER A 4 4.26 -58.55 -24.99
CA SER A 4 5.43 -58.04 -24.29
C SER A 4 5.21 -56.55 -23.97
N ALA A 5 5.36 -56.16 -22.70
CA ALA A 5 5.08 -54.80 -22.25
C ALA A 5 5.92 -53.74 -22.99
N PRO A 6 7.22 -53.98 -23.28
CA PRO A 6 8.02 -53.13 -24.17
C PRO A 6 7.37 -52.93 -25.55
N SER A 7 6.88 -54.01 -26.17
CA SER A 7 6.24 -53.93 -27.50
C SER A 7 4.91 -53.18 -27.47
N VAL A 8 4.18 -53.21 -26.36
CA VAL A 8 2.96 -52.39 -26.19
C VAL A 8 3.34 -50.92 -26.03
N TYR A 9 4.32 -50.61 -25.18
CA TYR A 9 4.81 -49.24 -25.00
C TYR A 9 5.31 -48.62 -26.31
N LEU A 10 6.16 -49.34 -27.06
CA LEU A 10 6.71 -48.84 -28.33
C LEU A 10 5.62 -48.59 -29.39
N ARG A 11 4.56 -49.42 -29.41
CA ARG A 11 3.39 -49.17 -30.27
C ARG A 11 2.67 -47.87 -29.88
N LEU A 12 2.44 -47.65 -28.58
CA LEU A 12 1.82 -46.42 -28.09
C LEU A 12 2.70 -45.19 -28.40
N GLU A 13 4.00 -45.29 -28.16
CA GLU A 13 4.95 -44.21 -28.45
C GLU A 13 4.97 -43.87 -29.95
N SER A 14 4.95 -44.88 -30.82
CA SER A 14 5.00 -44.68 -32.28
C SER A 14 3.82 -43.86 -32.80
N ALA A 15 2.65 -43.96 -32.18
CA ALA A 15 1.48 -43.17 -32.53
C ALA A 15 1.63 -41.66 -32.24
N TYR A 16 2.51 -41.30 -31.31
CA TYR A 16 2.81 -39.90 -30.98
C TYR A 16 4.02 -39.34 -31.76
N ARG A 17 4.80 -40.20 -32.43
CA ARG A 17 5.96 -39.78 -33.25
C ARG A 17 5.61 -39.42 -34.69
N SER A 18 4.47 -39.89 -35.21
CA SER A 18 3.81 -39.57 -36.50
C SER A 18 4.66 -39.58 -37.80
N THR A 19 5.96 -39.86 -37.74
CA THR A 19 6.89 -39.78 -38.88
C THR A 19 7.97 -40.86 -38.74
N PRO A 20 8.44 -41.48 -39.85
CA PRO A 20 9.49 -42.51 -39.80
C PRO A 20 10.78 -41.99 -39.16
N PRO A 21 11.63 -42.85 -38.57
CA PRO A 21 12.85 -42.47 -37.85
C PRO A 21 13.86 -41.62 -38.65
N GLU A 22 13.71 -41.55 -39.97
CA GLU A 22 14.64 -40.92 -40.91
C GLU A 22 14.31 -39.46 -41.28
N GLN A 23 13.18 -38.90 -40.83
CA GLN A 23 12.84 -37.48 -41.03
C GLN A 23 12.96 -36.67 -39.72
N GLN A 24 13.57 -35.48 -39.79
CA GLN A 24 13.75 -34.58 -38.65
C GLN A 24 12.39 -34.23 -38.03
N VAL A 25 12.16 -34.73 -36.81
CA VAL A 25 10.98 -34.45 -35.99
C VAL A 25 10.95 -32.95 -35.65
N SER A 26 9.84 -32.26 -35.89
CA SER A 26 9.68 -30.86 -35.47
C SER A 26 9.68 -30.78 -33.93
N THR A 27 10.17 -29.68 -33.35
CA THR A 27 10.26 -29.56 -31.88
C THR A 27 8.89 -29.69 -31.21
N HIS A 28 7.80 -29.32 -31.88
CA HIS A 28 6.43 -29.53 -31.43
C HIS A 28 6.08 -31.02 -31.26
N VAL A 29 6.41 -31.86 -32.24
CA VAL A 29 6.16 -33.31 -32.17
C VAL A 29 7.07 -33.93 -31.10
N GLY A 30 8.31 -33.44 -30.98
CA GLY A 30 9.22 -33.85 -29.91
C GLY A 30 8.66 -33.58 -28.52
N ILE A 31 8.13 -32.38 -28.28
CA ILE A 31 7.50 -32.02 -27.00
C ILE A 31 6.26 -32.84 -26.71
N ALA A 32 5.41 -33.11 -27.71
CA ALA A 32 4.23 -33.96 -27.53
C ALA A 32 4.62 -35.40 -27.14
N CYS A 33 5.69 -35.93 -27.76
CA CYS A 33 6.25 -37.23 -27.42
C CYS A 33 6.81 -37.23 -25.98
N LEU A 34 7.54 -36.18 -25.59
CA LEU A 34 8.07 -36.02 -24.24
C LEU A 34 6.95 -35.97 -23.17
N ASP A 35 5.90 -35.18 -23.42
CA ASP A 35 4.72 -35.09 -22.55
C ASP A 35 4.03 -36.46 -22.38
N PHE A 36 3.94 -37.25 -23.46
CA PHE A 36 3.43 -38.61 -23.42
C PHE A 36 4.33 -39.54 -22.57
N GLN A 37 5.63 -39.56 -22.82
CA GLN A 37 6.56 -40.47 -22.15
C GLN A 37 6.61 -40.21 -20.64
N LEU A 38 6.70 -38.93 -20.23
CA LEU A 38 6.72 -38.55 -18.82
C LEU A 38 5.39 -38.85 -18.13
N ARG A 39 4.27 -38.69 -18.84
CA ARG A 39 2.96 -39.11 -18.34
C ARG A 39 2.89 -40.62 -18.16
N PHE A 40 3.29 -41.41 -19.15
CA PHE A 40 3.31 -42.87 -19.06
C PHE A 40 4.11 -43.32 -17.83
N LEU A 41 5.32 -42.79 -17.66
CA LEU A 41 6.19 -43.12 -16.54
C LEU A 41 5.60 -42.68 -15.19
N CYS A 42 4.96 -41.52 -15.14
CA CYS A 42 4.30 -41.02 -13.93
C CYS A 42 3.13 -41.90 -13.52
N LEU A 43 2.28 -42.30 -14.48
CA LEU A 43 1.15 -43.19 -14.22
C LEU A 43 1.62 -44.61 -13.83
N LEU A 44 2.68 -45.12 -14.46
CA LEU A 44 3.28 -46.40 -14.11
C LEU A 44 3.88 -46.38 -12.68
N SER A 45 4.57 -45.30 -12.33
CA SER A 45 5.11 -45.09 -10.98
C SER A 45 3.99 -45.02 -9.94
N ALA A 46 2.90 -44.31 -10.25
CA ALA A 46 1.72 -44.22 -9.39
C ALA A 46 1.01 -45.56 -9.21
N ALA A 47 0.86 -46.35 -10.28
CA ALA A 47 0.29 -47.70 -10.22
C ALA A 47 1.14 -48.62 -9.32
N THR A 48 2.47 -48.53 -9.43
CA THR A 48 3.42 -49.34 -8.65
C THR A 48 3.40 -48.96 -7.16
N LEU A 49 3.34 -47.67 -6.85
CA LEU A 49 3.40 -47.16 -5.46
C LEU A 49 2.05 -47.20 -4.71
N LYS A 50 0.95 -47.64 -5.36
CA LYS A 50 -0.42 -47.57 -4.82
C LYS A 50 -0.54 -48.10 -3.39
N GLN A 51 0.12 -49.22 -3.06
CA GLN A 51 -0.03 -49.90 -1.78
C GLN A 51 0.84 -49.34 -0.65
N ARG A 52 1.83 -48.50 -0.97
CA ARG A 52 2.88 -48.09 -0.01
C ARG A 52 2.95 -46.59 0.24
N HIS A 53 2.26 -45.77 -0.56
CA HIS A 53 2.43 -44.32 -0.49
C HIS A 53 1.13 -43.53 -0.63
N THR A 54 1.05 -42.41 0.10
CA THR A 54 -0.11 -41.50 0.13
C THR A 54 -0.03 -40.36 -0.89
N THR A 55 1.04 -40.28 -1.69
CA THR A 55 1.16 -39.19 -2.68
C THR A 55 0.23 -39.41 -3.85
N ARG A 56 -0.74 -38.50 -3.95
CA ARG A 56 -1.77 -38.48 -4.99
C ARG A 56 -1.36 -37.59 -6.16
N LEU A 57 -1.75 -37.99 -7.36
CA LEU A 57 -1.65 -37.19 -8.58
C LEU A 57 -2.73 -36.10 -8.58
N ARG A 58 -2.45 -34.94 -9.19
CA ARG A 58 -3.51 -33.94 -9.40
C ARG A 58 -4.50 -34.41 -10.46
N ARG A 59 -5.71 -33.85 -10.44
CA ARG A 59 -6.75 -34.16 -11.42
C ARG A 59 -6.45 -33.64 -12.84
N GLN A 60 -5.56 -32.66 -12.99
CA GLN A 60 -5.09 -32.14 -14.29
C GLN A 60 -3.56 -31.92 -14.28
N PRO A 61 -2.75 -33.00 -14.33
CA PRO A 61 -1.32 -32.88 -14.16
C PRO A 61 -0.64 -32.27 -15.39
N GLY A 62 0.13 -31.20 -15.16
CA GLY A 62 1.02 -30.60 -16.17
C GLY A 62 2.44 -31.19 -16.16
N LEU A 63 3.27 -30.83 -17.14
CA LEU A 63 4.66 -31.32 -17.26
C LEU A 63 5.49 -31.14 -15.98
N GLY A 64 5.48 -29.93 -15.40
CA GLY A 64 6.19 -29.67 -14.15
C GLY A 64 5.68 -30.48 -12.97
N GLU A 65 4.40 -30.85 -12.96
CA GLU A 65 3.80 -31.68 -11.91
C GLU A 65 4.16 -33.15 -12.10
N PHE A 66 4.24 -33.65 -13.34
CA PHE A 66 4.78 -34.98 -13.61
C PHE A 66 6.21 -35.08 -13.09
N ILE A 67 7.08 -34.12 -13.41
CA ILE A 67 8.48 -34.11 -12.94
C ILE A 67 8.54 -34.06 -11.41
N ALA A 68 7.74 -33.21 -10.77
CA ALA A 68 7.69 -33.14 -9.30
C ALA A 68 7.21 -34.45 -8.66
N TYR A 69 6.22 -35.12 -9.27
CA TYR A 69 5.75 -36.43 -8.83
C TYR A 69 6.84 -37.50 -9.00
N LEU A 70 7.50 -37.56 -10.16
CA LEU A 70 8.57 -38.50 -10.45
C LEU A 70 9.75 -38.36 -9.48
N ARG A 71 10.12 -37.13 -9.09
CA ARG A 71 11.13 -36.88 -8.04
C ARG A 71 10.72 -37.46 -6.69
N LYS A 72 9.45 -37.28 -6.30
CA LYS A 72 8.92 -37.88 -5.07
C LYS A 72 8.92 -39.40 -5.16
N ALA A 73 8.43 -39.95 -6.27
CA ALA A 73 8.39 -41.39 -6.52
C ALA A 73 9.79 -42.02 -6.44
N HIS A 74 10.80 -41.39 -7.06
CA HIS A 74 12.20 -41.83 -6.96
C HIS A 74 12.68 -41.95 -5.52
N ASN A 75 12.39 -40.97 -4.67
CA ASN A 75 12.80 -40.97 -3.26
C ASN A 75 12.02 -41.99 -2.41
N THR A 76 10.82 -42.38 -2.84
CA THR A 76 9.97 -43.34 -2.13
C THR A 76 10.30 -44.80 -2.48
N LEU A 77 10.80 -45.07 -3.69
CA LEU A 77 11.14 -46.43 -4.12
C LEU A 77 12.36 -46.95 -3.33
N ALA A 78 12.12 -47.83 -2.37
CA ALA A 78 13.14 -48.42 -1.49
C ALA A 78 13.95 -49.54 -2.18
N GLY A 79 15.13 -49.89 -1.62
CA GLY A 79 16.01 -50.93 -2.14
C GLY A 79 15.49 -52.36 -2.07
N ASP A 80 14.60 -52.67 -1.13
CA ASP A 80 14.05 -54.01 -0.91
C ASP A 80 12.67 -54.21 -1.59
N GLY A 81 12.45 -53.50 -2.70
CA GLY A 81 11.21 -53.52 -3.47
C GLY A 81 11.06 -54.70 -4.45
N THR A 82 9.92 -54.76 -5.14
CA THR A 82 9.74 -55.65 -6.30
C THR A 82 10.77 -55.34 -7.40
N ILE A 83 11.00 -56.28 -8.32
CA ILE A 83 11.91 -56.06 -9.45
C ILE A 83 11.50 -54.82 -10.27
N LEU A 84 10.20 -54.55 -10.41
CA LEU A 84 9.73 -53.34 -11.08
C LEU A 84 10.10 -52.07 -10.29
N GLU A 85 9.96 -52.08 -8.96
CA GLU A 85 10.29 -50.91 -8.12
C GLU A 85 11.78 -50.55 -8.22
N SER A 86 12.67 -51.55 -8.17
CA SER A 86 14.11 -51.32 -8.34
C SER A 86 14.43 -50.76 -9.73
N ARG A 87 13.88 -51.38 -10.79
CA ARG A 87 14.11 -50.92 -12.16
C ARG A 87 13.54 -49.52 -12.39
N LEU A 88 12.35 -49.23 -11.85
CA LEU A 88 11.75 -47.89 -11.90
C LEU A 88 12.63 -46.87 -11.18
N ARG A 89 13.15 -47.18 -9.98
CA ARG A 89 14.02 -46.25 -9.26
C ARG A 89 15.25 -45.90 -10.09
N ASP A 90 15.94 -46.91 -10.61
CA ASP A 90 17.18 -46.71 -11.36
C ASP A 90 16.91 -45.97 -12.70
N GLY A 91 15.80 -46.31 -13.38
CA GLY A 91 15.34 -45.61 -14.58
C GLY A 91 14.92 -44.15 -14.30
N LEU A 92 14.25 -43.89 -13.18
CA LEU A 92 13.88 -42.53 -12.75
C LEU A 92 15.11 -41.68 -12.44
N ALA A 93 16.13 -42.24 -11.79
CA ALA A 93 17.38 -41.55 -11.52
C ALA A 93 18.05 -41.08 -12.81
N ALA A 94 18.15 -41.97 -13.81
CA ALA A 94 18.71 -41.64 -15.13
C ALA A 94 17.88 -40.56 -15.86
N ILE A 95 16.56 -40.71 -15.88
CA ILE A 95 15.66 -39.76 -16.56
C ILE A 95 15.70 -38.38 -15.90
N LEU A 96 15.63 -38.30 -14.58
CA LEU A 96 15.71 -37.04 -13.84
C LEU A 96 17.06 -36.36 -14.05
N GLY A 97 18.17 -37.13 -14.10
CA GLY A 97 19.49 -36.60 -14.46
C GLY A 97 19.52 -35.94 -15.84
N HIS A 98 18.88 -36.56 -16.85
CA HIS A 98 18.75 -35.95 -18.18
C HIS A 98 17.88 -34.68 -18.18
N ILE A 99 16.79 -34.64 -17.41
CA ILE A 99 15.93 -33.45 -17.29
C ILE A 99 16.68 -32.30 -16.59
N ASP A 100 17.44 -32.62 -15.54
CA ASP A 100 18.18 -31.63 -14.74
C ASP A 100 19.39 -31.05 -15.48
N SER A 101 19.89 -31.74 -16.52
CA SER A 101 20.94 -31.22 -17.40
C SER A 101 20.52 -30.01 -18.24
N GLY A 102 19.21 -29.73 -18.33
CA GLY A 102 18.66 -28.53 -18.97
C GLY A 102 18.76 -28.52 -20.50
N VAL A 103 18.47 -27.37 -21.10
CA VAL A 103 18.52 -27.17 -22.56
C VAL A 103 19.75 -26.32 -22.90
N PRO A 104 20.74 -26.84 -23.65
CA PRO A 104 21.94 -26.11 -24.02
C PRO A 104 21.66 -24.99 -25.03
N GLY A 105 22.42 -23.90 -24.92
CA GLY A 105 22.51 -22.87 -25.96
C GLY A 105 21.35 -21.86 -26.02
N THR A 106 20.47 -21.79 -25.01
CA THR A 106 19.44 -20.75 -24.88
C THR A 106 19.52 -20.04 -23.53
N VAL A 107 19.90 -18.75 -23.52
CA VAL A 107 20.07 -17.96 -22.28
C VAL A 107 18.75 -17.80 -21.51
N GLU A 108 17.63 -17.72 -22.24
CA GLU A 108 16.27 -17.49 -21.71
C GLU A 108 15.51 -18.80 -21.40
N LEU A 109 15.77 -19.89 -22.12
CA LEU A 109 15.04 -21.18 -22.01
C LEU A 109 15.92 -22.28 -21.41
N ARG A 110 16.40 -22.09 -20.18
CA ARG A 110 17.41 -22.98 -19.56
C ARG A 110 16.88 -24.38 -19.22
N THR A 111 15.57 -24.54 -19.10
CA THR A 111 14.93 -25.80 -18.71
C THR A 111 13.98 -26.32 -19.78
N PHE A 112 13.82 -27.65 -19.87
CA PHE A 112 12.84 -28.26 -20.78
C PHE A 112 11.40 -27.80 -20.51
N LYS A 113 11.08 -27.45 -19.27
CA LYS A 113 9.79 -26.83 -18.91
C LYS A 113 9.61 -25.47 -19.59
N GLN A 114 10.60 -24.59 -19.48
CA GLN A 114 10.57 -23.26 -20.11
C GLN A 114 10.46 -23.37 -21.63
N LEU A 115 11.22 -24.28 -22.24
CA LEU A 115 11.15 -24.56 -23.68
C LEU A 115 9.75 -25.03 -24.11
N ARG A 116 9.17 -25.98 -23.37
CA ARG A 116 7.82 -26.48 -23.62
C ARG A 116 6.76 -25.39 -23.46
N ASP A 117 6.87 -24.57 -22.42
CA ASP A 117 5.94 -23.48 -22.18
C ASP A 117 6.06 -22.44 -23.31
N HIS A 118 7.27 -21.99 -23.67
CA HIS A 118 7.49 -21.07 -24.80
C HIS A 118 6.80 -21.53 -26.10
N ILE A 119 7.00 -22.79 -26.47
CA ILE A 119 6.43 -23.38 -27.71
C ILE A 119 4.90 -23.56 -27.60
N SER A 120 4.38 -23.94 -26.43
CA SER A 120 2.94 -24.14 -26.22
C SER A 120 2.14 -22.82 -26.22
N HIS A 121 2.79 -21.69 -25.93
CA HIS A 121 2.19 -20.36 -25.99
C HIS A 121 2.36 -19.67 -27.36
N GLY A 122 2.78 -20.41 -28.39
CA GLY A 122 2.95 -19.89 -29.75
C GLY A 122 4.24 -19.11 -29.98
N GLY A 123 5.23 -19.24 -29.09
CA GLY A 123 6.56 -18.69 -29.27
C GLY A 123 7.28 -19.34 -30.48
N PRO A 124 8.20 -18.61 -31.15
CA PRO A 124 8.95 -19.14 -32.28
C PRO A 124 9.84 -20.32 -31.84
N GLU A 125 9.93 -21.35 -32.69
CA GLU A 125 10.81 -22.50 -32.45
C GLU A 125 12.27 -22.02 -32.37
N PRO A 126 13.07 -22.44 -31.37
CA PRO A 126 14.46 -22.03 -31.31
C PRO A 126 15.23 -22.51 -32.54
N ASP A 127 15.88 -21.59 -33.25
CA ASP A 127 16.73 -21.89 -34.41
C ASP A 127 18.04 -22.60 -34.05
N ASN A 128 18.27 -22.91 -32.77
CA ASN A 128 19.47 -23.57 -32.31
C ASN A 128 19.41 -25.10 -32.56
N PRO A 129 20.27 -25.68 -33.42
CA PRO A 129 20.32 -27.12 -33.68
C PRO A 129 20.69 -27.94 -32.43
N GLU A 130 21.43 -27.37 -31.47
CA GLU A 130 21.76 -28.04 -30.20
C GLU A 130 20.51 -28.26 -29.32
N CYS A 131 19.57 -27.32 -29.34
CA CYS A 131 18.30 -27.44 -28.62
C CYS A 131 17.46 -28.59 -29.17
N LYS A 132 17.35 -28.69 -30.50
CA LYS A 132 16.65 -29.80 -31.18
C LYS A 132 17.32 -31.14 -30.91
N ALA A 133 18.65 -31.20 -30.94
CA ALA A 133 19.42 -32.39 -30.61
C ALA A 133 19.22 -32.82 -29.14
N ALA A 134 19.16 -31.87 -28.21
CA ALA A 134 18.93 -32.14 -26.79
C ALA A 134 17.53 -32.71 -26.53
N VAL A 135 16.48 -32.16 -27.16
CA VAL A 135 15.11 -32.69 -27.07
C VAL A 135 15.04 -34.11 -27.63
N ASN A 136 15.62 -34.36 -28.81
CA ASN A 136 15.63 -35.70 -29.41
C ASN A 136 16.42 -36.71 -28.56
N SER A 137 17.56 -36.30 -28.01
CA SER A 137 18.37 -37.14 -27.12
C SER A 137 17.60 -37.49 -25.84
N LEU A 138 16.88 -36.53 -25.26
CA LEU A 138 16.04 -36.75 -24.09
C LEU A 138 14.90 -37.74 -24.39
N ILE A 139 14.20 -37.58 -25.51
CA ILE A 139 13.13 -38.50 -25.94
C ILE A 139 13.67 -39.92 -26.13
N GLN A 140 14.82 -40.08 -26.78
CA GLN A 140 15.45 -41.39 -26.97
C GLN A 140 15.90 -42.00 -25.64
N ALA A 141 16.51 -41.20 -24.76
CA ALA A 141 16.93 -41.65 -23.43
C ALA A 141 15.74 -42.14 -22.61
N ILE A 142 14.66 -41.37 -22.53
CA ILE A 142 13.45 -41.75 -21.79
C ILE A 142 12.81 -43.01 -22.38
N SER A 143 12.67 -43.11 -23.70
CA SER A 143 12.13 -44.32 -24.37
C SER A 143 12.95 -45.56 -24.07
N SER A 144 14.28 -45.46 -24.14
CA SER A 144 15.21 -46.55 -23.82
C SER A 144 15.08 -46.98 -22.35
N GLN A 145 14.96 -46.02 -21.43
CA GLN A 145 14.81 -46.30 -20.00
C GLN A 145 13.45 -46.95 -19.70
N ILE A 146 12.35 -46.48 -20.29
CA ILE A 146 11.03 -47.11 -20.12
C ILE A 146 11.05 -48.55 -20.67
N THR A 147 11.67 -48.77 -21.83
CA THR A 147 11.81 -50.11 -22.42
C THR A 147 12.61 -51.04 -21.52
N SER A 148 13.73 -50.56 -20.95
CA SER A 148 14.53 -51.28 -19.97
C SER A 148 13.72 -51.65 -18.72
N VAL A 149 12.97 -50.69 -18.15
CA VAL A 149 12.09 -50.92 -16.99
C VAL A 149 11.07 -52.02 -17.26
N LEU A 150 10.46 -52.01 -18.45
CA LEU A 150 9.41 -52.96 -18.85
C LEU A 150 9.95 -54.30 -19.35
N THR A 151 11.25 -54.47 -19.53
CA THR A 151 11.83 -55.71 -20.07
C THR A 151 11.40 -56.92 -19.25
N ASP A 152 11.09 -58.04 -19.87
CA ASP A 152 10.57 -59.27 -19.24
C ASP A 152 9.14 -59.20 -18.66
N PHE A 153 8.47 -58.03 -18.67
CA PHE A 153 7.08 -57.93 -18.25
C PHE A 153 6.10 -58.19 -19.40
N GLU A 154 4.95 -58.80 -19.07
CA GLU A 154 3.82 -58.98 -19.99
C GLU A 154 2.61 -58.14 -19.55
N ILE A 155 1.91 -57.54 -20.51
CA ILE A 155 0.60 -56.93 -20.23
C ILE A 155 -0.48 -57.99 -20.42
N ARG A 156 -1.25 -58.23 -19.35
CA ARG A 156 -2.43 -59.10 -19.37
C ARG A 156 -3.67 -58.27 -19.13
N PHE A 157 -4.78 -58.72 -19.71
CA PHE A 157 -6.07 -58.05 -19.59
C PHE A 157 -7.02 -58.97 -18.84
N THR A 158 -7.71 -58.44 -17.83
CA THR A 158 -8.86 -59.10 -17.24
C THR A 158 -10.14 -58.53 -17.86
N SER A 159 -11.03 -59.44 -18.29
CA SER A 159 -12.30 -59.13 -18.93
C SER A 159 -13.42 -59.28 -17.91
N GLU A 160 -13.84 -58.16 -17.32
CA GLU A 160 -15.03 -58.10 -16.46
C GLU A 160 -16.17 -57.27 -17.09
N HIS A 161 -15.88 -56.47 -18.13
CA HIS A 161 -16.86 -55.63 -18.83
C HIS A 161 -16.71 -55.76 -20.35
N PRO A 162 -17.81 -55.76 -21.14
CA PRO A 162 -17.75 -55.92 -22.59
C PRO A 162 -16.99 -54.81 -23.34
N ASP A 163 -16.94 -53.59 -22.79
CA ASP A 163 -16.39 -52.42 -23.51
C ASP A 163 -15.05 -51.89 -22.94
N VAL A 164 -14.60 -52.42 -21.80
CA VAL A 164 -13.38 -51.95 -21.10
C VAL A 164 -12.62 -53.14 -20.51
N HIS A 165 -11.36 -53.28 -20.92
CA HIS A 165 -10.43 -54.26 -20.37
C HIS A 165 -9.52 -53.62 -19.33
N ARG A 166 -9.27 -54.33 -18.22
CA ARG A 166 -8.40 -53.86 -17.12
C ARG A 166 -6.99 -54.44 -17.29
N PRO A 167 -5.99 -53.61 -17.64
CA PRO A 167 -4.62 -54.07 -17.83
C PRO A 167 -3.89 -54.29 -16.49
N SER A 168 -3.08 -55.33 -16.43
CA SER A 168 -2.08 -55.55 -15.39
C SER A 168 -0.71 -55.84 -16.02
N LEU A 169 0.34 -55.37 -15.35
CA LEU A 169 1.71 -55.68 -15.70
C LEU A 169 2.15 -56.91 -14.89
N ASN A 170 2.61 -57.97 -15.56
CA ASN A 170 2.91 -59.26 -14.93
C ASN A 170 4.35 -59.64 -15.16
N PHE A 171 5.01 -60.11 -14.09
CA PHE A 171 6.34 -60.70 -14.14
C PHE A 171 6.42 -61.83 -13.13
N SER A 172 6.74 -63.04 -13.60
CA SER A 172 6.73 -64.24 -12.77
C SER A 172 5.39 -64.40 -12.01
N ASN A 173 5.40 -64.35 -10.67
CA ASN A 173 4.20 -64.45 -9.82
C ASN A 173 3.65 -63.08 -9.38
N ASP A 174 4.29 -61.97 -9.77
CA ASP A 174 3.87 -60.62 -9.40
C ASP A 174 2.97 -60.02 -10.48
N ALA A 175 1.84 -59.45 -10.05
CA ALA A 175 0.88 -58.77 -10.93
C ALA A 175 0.58 -57.37 -10.38
N ILE A 176 0.87 -56.34 -11.18
CA ILE A 176 0.66 -54.93 -10.82
C ILE A 176 -0.52 -54.40 -11.62
N PRO A 177 -1.67 -54.10 -10.97
CA PRO A 177 -2.83 -53.57 -11.66
C PRO A 177 -2.55 -52.14 -12.15
N LEU A 178 -2.79 -51.88 -13.43
CA LEU A 178 -2.63 -50.55 -14.03
C LEU A 178 -3.94 -49.76 -14.03
N TRP A 179 -5.09 -50.43 -13.85
CA TRP A 179 -6.39 -49.80 -13.66
C TRP A 179 -6.47 -49.06 -12.30
N PRO A 180 -7.00 -47.82 -12.23
CA PRO A 180 -7.72 -47.06 -13.25
C PRO A 180 -6.88 -46.06 -14.05
N LEU A 181 -5.56 -46.03 -13.87
CA LEU A 181 -4.70 -45.09 -14.59
C LEU A 181 -4.51 -45.47 -16.06
N PHE A 182 -4.68 -46.76 -16.38
CA PHE A 182 -4.70 -47.30 -17.73
C PHE A 182 -5.92 -48.20 -17.90
N TYR A 183 -6.52 -48.18 -19.10
CA TYR A 183 -7.51 -49.18 -19.52
C TYR A 183 -7.27 -49.57 -20.98
N ALA A 184 -7.83 -50.69 -21.44
CA ALA A 184 -7.86 -51.00 -22.86
C ALA A 184 -9.28 -50.98 -23.41
N ASP A 185 -9.47 -50.40 -24.59
CA ASP A 185 -10.76 -50.42 -25.29
C ASP A 185 -11.10 -51.81 -25.85
N SER A 186 -12.27 -51.95 -26.47
CA SER A 186 -12.75 -53.19 -27.10
C SER A 186 -11.80 -53.79 -28.14
N ASP A 187 -10.97 -52.94 -28.75
CA ASP A 187 -9.99 -53.33 -29.76
C ASP A 187 -8.62 -53.70 -29.13
N GLY A 188 -8.51 -53.62 -27.80
CA GLY A 188 -7.28 -53.91 -27.06
C GLY A 188 -6.26 -52.76 -27.05
N ASN A 189 -6.65 -51.54 -27.43
CA ASN A 189 -5.76 -50.38 -27.42
C ASN A 189 -5.67 -49.78 -26.01
N LEU A 190 -4.45 -49.65 -25.49
CA LEU A 190 -4.20 -49.10 -24.16
C LEU A 190 -4.39 -47.57 -24.14
N CYS A 191 -5.28 -47.10 -23.29
CA CYS A 191 -5.63 -45.70 -23.05
C CYS A 191 -5.05 -45.24 -21.71
N LEU A 192 -4.47 -44.03 -21.67
CA LEU A 192 -3.79 -43.47 -20.48
C LEU A 192 -4.60 -42.36 -19.85
N PHE A 193 -4.69 -42.33 -18.51
CA PHE A 193 -5.37 -41.23 -17.80
C PHE A 193 -4.80 -39.87 -18.22
N ALA A 194 -5.69 -38.93 -18.56
CA ALA A 194 -5.29 -37.60 -19.01
C ALA A 194 -5.65 -36.51 -18.02
N ARG A 195 -6.93 -36.40 -17.68
CA ARG A 195 -7.46 -35.40 -16.76
C ARG A 195 -8.86 -35.77 -16.29
N TRP A 196 -9.23 -35.27 -15.11
CA TRP A 196 -10.57 -35.38 -14.55
C TRP A 196 -11.07 -34.01 -14.10
N ARG A 197 -12.16 -33.52 -14.68
CA ARG A 197 -12.80 -32.25 -14.29
C ARG A 197 -13.93 -32.51 -13.30
N PRO A 198 -14.22 -31.57 -12.37
CA PRO A 198 -15.44 -31.63 -11.56
C PRO A 198 -16.66 -31.83 -12.47
N ASN A 199 -17.61 -32.67 -12.04
CA ASN A 199 -18.87 -32.96 -12.76
C ASN A 199 -18.72 -33.55 -14.18
N LYS A 200 -17.54 -34.07 -14.55
CA LYS A 200 -17.33 -34.78 -15.82
C LYS A 200 -16.75 -36.18 -15.61
N ALA A 201 -16.98 -37.04 -16.61
CA ALA A 201 -16.26 -38.31 -16.71
C ALA A 201 -14.74 -38.07 -16.87
N PRO A 202 -13.89 -38.93 -16.27
CA PRO A 202 -12.44 -38.88 -16.49
C PRO A 202 -12.12 -39.11 -17.97
N SER A 203 -11.14 -38.37 -18.46
CA SER A 203 -10.71 -38.43 -19.85
C SER A 203 -9.35 -39.10 -19.99
N TYR A 204 -9.18 -39.85 -21.08
CA TYR A 204 -8.00 -40.65 -21.37
C TYR A 204 -7.44 -40.31 -22.74
N LEU A 205 -6.12 -40.44 -22.90
CA LEU A 205 -5.40 -40.33 -24.17
C LEU A 205 -5.57 -41.64 -24.95
N TRP A 206 -5.97 -41.52 -26.22
CA TRP A 206 -6.20 -42.65 -27.13
C TRP A 206 -5.07 -42.78 -28.17
N PRO A 207 -4.63 -44.00 -28.55
CA PRO A 207 -3.41 -44.21 -29.33
C PRO A 207 -3.43 -43.83 -30.81
N ASN A 208 -4.41 -43.14 -31.38
CA ASN A 208 -4.42 -42.85 -32.83
C ASN A 208 -5.09 -41.53 -33.23
N ALA A 209 -5.44 -40.68 -32.27
CA ALA A 209 -5.92 -39.34 -32.54
C ALA A 209 -5.64 -38.51 -31.30
N GLY A 210 -5.27 -37.23 -31.43
CA GLY A 210 -5.23 -36.27 -30.31
C GLY A 210 -6.60 -36.02 -29.65
N VAL A 211 -7.51 -37.00 -29.71
CA VAL A 211 -8.86 -37.02 -29.21
C VAL A 211 -8.85 -37.70 -27.85
N HIS A 212 -9.34 -36.97 -26.84
CA HIS A 212 -9.62 -37.54 -25.54
C HIS A 212 -10.89 -38.40 -25.61
N ARG A 213 -10.81 -39.67 -25.22
CA ARG A 213 -12.01 -40.51 -24.99
C ARG A 213 -12.47 -40.39 -23.53
N GLN A 214 -13.78 -40.34 -23.34
CA GLN A 214 -14.41 -40.54 -22.04
C GLN A 214 -14.58 -42.05 -21.82
N CYS A 215 -14.24 -42.53 -20.64
CA CYS A 215 -14.48 -43.93 -20.27
C CYS A 215 -16.00 -44.18 -20.16
N PRO A 216 -16.54 -45.27 -20.74
CA PRO A 216 -17.94 -45.65 -20.53
C PRO A 216 -18.22 -46.03 -19.05
N GLU A 217 -19.24 -45.40 -18.47
CA GLU A 217 -19.90 -45.63 -17.15
C GLU A 217 -19.10 -45.54 -15.82
N ASP A 218 -19.80 -45.08 -14.77
CA ASP A 218 -19.54 -43.74 -14.21
C ASP A 218 -19.42 -43.66 -12.67
N GLU A 219 -19.19 -44.77 -11.96
CA GLU A 219 -19.00 -44.74 -10.49
C GLU A 219 -17.80 -45.55 -9.99
N ALA A 220 -17.64 -46.79 -10.46
CA ALA A 220 -16.49 -47.64 -10.10
C ALA A 220 -15.14 -47.01 -10.51
N THR A 221 -15.07 -46.41 -11.70
CA THR A 221 -13.90 -45.67 -12.19
C THR A 221 -13.61 -44.44 -11.34
N ARG A 222 -14.65 -43.71 -10.91
CA ARG A 222 -14.51 -42.53 -10.06
C ARG A 222 -13.97 -42.92 -8.69
N ASN A 223 -14.53 -43.96 -8.07
CA ASN A 223 -14.10 -44.48 -6.78
C ASN A 223 -12.65 -44.98 -6.84
N ALA A 224 -12.29 -45.75 -7.88
CA ALA A 224 -10.93 -46.21 -8.05
C ALA A 224 -9.94 -45.05 -8.27
N LEU A 225 -10.32 -44.01 -9.01
CA LEU A 225 -9.45 -42.83 -9.24
C LEU A 225 -9.29 -41.95 -8.00
N HIS A 226 -10.26 -41.93 -7.08
CA HIS A 226 -10.15 -41.18 -5.82
C HIS A 226 -8.96 -41.63 -4.95
N ASP A 227 -8.54 -42.89 -5.07
CA ASP A 227 -7.36 -43.40 -4.36
C ASP A 227 -6.04 -42.83 -4.91
N PHE A 228 -6.01 -42.54 -6.21
CA PHE A 228 -4.81 -42.06 -6.90
C PHE A 228 -4.76 -40.54 -7.03
N LEU A 229 -5.92 -39.89 -7.06
CA LEU A 229 -6.05 -38.47 -7.35
C LEU A 229 -6.31 -37.66 -6.09
N THR A 230 -5.76 -36.45 -6.03
CA THR A 230 -6.08 -35.51 -4.96
C THR A 230 -7.60 -35.34 -4.89
N PRO A 231 -8.18 -35.20 -3.68
CA PRO A 231 -9.59 -34.87 -3.53
C PRO A 231 -9.94 -33.70 -4.46
N PRO A 232 -11.20 -33.56 -4.90
CA PRO A 232 -11.62 -32.30 -5.47
C PRO A 232 -11.43 -31.28 -4.34
N THR A 233 -10.29 -30.59 -4.35
CA THR A 233 -10.25 -29.24 -3.81
C THR A 233 -11.42 -28.57 -4.49
N SER A 234 -12.37 -28.03 -3.72
CA SER A 234 -13.19 -26.95 -4.26
C SER A 234 -12.21 -26.07 -5.03
N ASP A 235 -12.39 -25.93 -6.35
CA ASP A 235 -11.49 -25.14 -7.18
C ASP A 235 -11.67 -23.68 -6.73
N ASN A 236 -11.02 -23.37 -5.60
CA ASN A 236 -11.20 -22.16 -4.83
C ASN A 236 -10.82 -20.97 -5.71
N ALA A 237 -9.89 -21.18 -6.66
CA ALA A 237 -9.52 -20.18 -7.66
C ALA A 237 -10.65 -19.86 -8.65
N ALA A 238 -11.36 -20.86 -9.20
CA ALA A 238 -12.44 -20.61 -10.16
C ALA A 238 -13.69 -20.04 -9.46
N LEU A 239 -14.02 -20.54 -8.26
CA LEU A 239 -15.12 -20.01 -7.45
C LEU A 239 -14.82 -18.58 -6.97
N ARG A 240 -13.60 -18.30 -6.46
CA ARG A 240 -13.18 -16.94 -6.12
C ARG A 240 -13.15 -16.04 -7.35
N TYR A 241 -12.72 -16.54 -8.52
CA TYR A 241 -12.74 -15.75 -9.74
C TYR A 241 -14.18 -15.41 -10.17
N ALA A 242 -15.12 -16.36 -10.07
CA ALA A 242 -16.53 -16.08 -10.31
C ALA A 242 -17.08 -15.03 -9.31
N GLN A 243 -16.76 -15.15 -8.02
CA GLN A 243 -17.13 -14.15 -7.01
C GLN A 243 -16.53 -12.77 -7.32
N ASP A 244 -15.26 -12.69 -7.72
CA ASP A 244 -14.61 -11.45 -8.13
C ASP A 244 -15.30 -10.83 -9.35
N ILE A 245 -15.65 -11.63 -10.37
CA ILE A 245 -16.39 -11.16 -11.54
C ILE A 245 -17.76 -10.62 -11.11
N ASN A 246 -18.48 -11.34 -10.25
CA ASN A 246 -19.79 -10.89 -9.75
C ASN A 246 -19.68 -9.50 -9.08
N ASN A 247 -18.69 -9.33 -8.20
CA ASN A 247 -18.43 -8.08 -7.50
C ASN A 247 -18.00 -6.96 -8.43
N ASP A 248 -17.26 -7.26 -9.50
CA ASP A 248 -16.83 -6.28 -10.49
C ASP A 248 -17.98 -5.87 -11.42
N LEU A 249 -18.84 -6.81 -11.81
CA LEU A 249 -20.00 -6.54 -12.65
C LEU A 249 -21.06 -5.72 -11.93
N ALA A 250 -21.22 -5.88 -10.61
CA ALA A 250 -22.20 -5.17 -9.79
C ALA A 250 -22.21 -3.65 -10.03
N GLY A 251 -21.05 -3.05 -10.29
CA GLY A 251 -20.94 -1.60 -10.59
C GLY A 251 -21.51 -1.17 -11.96
N PHE A 252 -21.73 -2.11 -12.88
CA PHE A 252 -22.18 -1.84 -14.25
C PHE A 252 -23.60 -2.37 -14.55
N VAL A 253 -24.21 -3.11 -13.62
CA VAL A 253 -25.57 -3.67 -13.79
C VAL A 253 -26.64 -2.58 -13.65
N GLU A 254 -27.77 -2.78 -14.31
CA GLU A 254 -28.99 -2.00 -14.06
C GLU A 254 -29.41 -2.05 -12.58
N ARG A 255 -29.91 -0.91 -12.06
CA ARG A 255 -30.30 -0.80 -10.65
C ARG A 255 -31.35 -1.85 -10.28
N GLY A 256 -31.03 -2.64 -9.25
CA GLY A 256 -31.94 -3.66 -8.70
C GLY A 256 -31.91 -5.01 -9.41
N GLU A 257 -31.00 -5.20 -10.38
CA GLU A 257 -30.74 -6.51 -10.99
C GLU A 257 -29.38 -7.06 -10.55
N GLU A 258 -29.21 -8.39 -10.60
CA GLU A 258 -27.96 -9.08 -10.28
C GLU A 258 -27.44 -9.91 -11.46
N PRO A 259 -26.11 -10.06 -11.63
CA PRO A 259 -25.56 -10.95 -12.63
C PRO A 259 -25.92 -12.42 -12.35
N GLN A 260 -26.48 -13.12 -13.34
CA GLN A 260 -26.82 -14.53 -13.21
C GLN A 260 -25.71 -15.42 -13.73
N LEU A 261 -25.11 -16.22 -12.86
CA LEU A 261 -24.15 -17.25 -13.23
C LEU A 261 -24.89 -18.45 -13.84
N SER A 262 -24.54 -18.81 -15.08
CA SER A 262 -25.08 -19.98 -15.75
C SER A 262 -24.31 -21.24 -15.34
N GLU A 263 -25.03 -22.36 -15.15
CA GLU A 263 -24.43 -23.69 -14.96
C GLU A 263 -23.79 -24.16 -16.28
N SER A 264 -22.51 -23.81 -16.50
CA SER A 264 -21.74 -24.22 -17.67
C SER A 264 -20.28 -24.50 -17.32
N ASP A 265 -19.54 -25.14 -18.22
CA ASP A 265 -18.11 -25.46 -18.04
C ASP A 265 -17.18 -24.23 -17.98
N ASP A 266 -17.66 -23.08 -18.48
CA ASP A 266 -17.02 -21.78 -18.41
C ASP A 266 -17.77 -20.91 -17.36
N ILE A 267 -17.10 -19.90 -16.79
CA ILE A 267 -17.77 -18.92 -15.93
C ILE A 267 -18.55 -18.00 -16.87
N VAL A 268 -19.88 -18.16 -16.93
CA VAL A 268 -20.73 -17.41 -17.87
C VAL A 268 -21.75 -16.60 -17.11
N TYR A 269 -21.72 -15.28 -17.29
CA TYR A 269 -22.67 -14.36 -16.69
C TYR A 269 -23.67 -13.86 -17.72
N THR A 270 -24.96 -13.92 -17.39
CA THR A 270 -26.03 -13.24 -18.12
C THR A 270 -26.53 -12.09 -17.25
N TRP A 271 -26.54 -10.88 -17.78
CA TRP A 271 -26.80 -9.68 -16.99
C TRP A 271 -27.24 -8.51 -17.89
N ARG A 272 -27.77 -7.44 -17.30
CA ARG A 272 -28.17 -6.22 -18.03
C ARG A 272 -27.24 -5.08 -17.68
N LYS A 273 -26.55 -4.56 -18.69
CA LYS A 273 -25.65 -3.41 -18.57
C LYS A 273 -26.45 -2.12 -18.60
N ALA A 274 -26.23 -1.26 -17.60
CA ALA A 274 -26.72 0.12 -17.62
C ALA A 274 -25.92 0.95 -18.64
N THR A 275 -26.61 1.69 -19.51
CA THR A 275 -26.00 2.62 -20.46
C THR A 275 -26.75 3.95 -20.45
N SER A 276 -26.14 5.00 -20.99
CA SER A 276 -26.79 6.31 -21.13
C SER A 276 -28.04 6.29 -22.02
N GLU A 277 -28.21 5.27 -22.86
CA GLU A 277 -29.31 5.11 -23.82
C GLU A 277 -30.34 4.04 -23.38
N GLY A 278 -30.19 3.45 -22.19
CA GLY A 278 -31.07 2.40 -21.67
C GLY A 278 -30.31 1.16 -21.20
N THR A 279 -30.96 -0.01 -21.22
CA THR A 279 -30.37 -1.28 -20.76
C THR A 279 -30.02 -2.19 -21.93
N ILE A 280 -28.84 -2.81 -21.86
CA ILE A 280 -28.38 -3.79 -22.87
C ILE A 280 -28.22 -5.15 -22.20
N GLN A 281 -28.95 -6.15 -22.67
CA GLN A 281 -28.76 -7.53 -22.22
C GLN A 281 -27.44 -8.07 -22.77
N ARG A 282 -26.61 -8.63 -21.89
CA ARG A 282 -25.28 -9.17 -22.20
C ARG A 282 -25.15 -10.60 -21.71
N ARG A 283 -24.32 -11.36 -22.42
CA ARG A 283 -23.82 -12.67 -22.02
C ARG A 283 -22.32 -12.69 -22.22
N ASP A 284 -21.57 -12.75 -21.13
CA ASP A 284 -20.12 -12.68 -21.13
C ASP A 284 -19.53 -14.02 -20.63
N HIS A 285 -18.46 -14.50 -21.28
CA HIS A 285 -17.80 -15.76 -20.97
C HIS A 285 -16.39 -15.50 -20.41
N PHE A 286 -16.06 -16.14 -19.30
CA PHE A 286 -14.81 -15.97 -18.57
C PHE A 286 -14.14 -17.32 -18.29
N ARG A 287 -12.81 -17.30 -18.20
CA ARG A 287 -12.00 -18.46 -17.80
C ARG A 287 -10.70 -18.05 -17.12
N LEU A 288 -10.09 -19.02 -16.43
CA LEU A 288 -8.68 -18.94 -16.05
C LEU A 288 -7.83 -19.55 -17.18
N GLY A 289 -6.98 -18.73 -17.78
CA GLY A 289 -5.99 -19.14 -18.78
C GLY A 289 -4.76 -19.83 -18.16
N PRO A 290 -3.72 -20.10 -18.96
CA PRO A 290 -2.44 -20.58 -18.44
C PRO A 290 -1.89 -19.61 -17.37
N ASN A 291 -1.29 -20.15 -16.30
CA ASN A 291 -0.79 -19.37 -15.15
C ASN A 291 -1.87 -18.58 -14.37
N ASP A 292 -3.11 -19.08 -14.35
CA ASP A 292 -4.26 -18.45 -13.65
C ASP A 292 -4.59 -17.03 -14.14
N GLU A 293 -4.22 -16.70 -15.39
CA GLU A 293 -4.56 -15.41 -16.00
C GLU A 293 -6.08 -15.29 -16.21
N ARG A 294 -6.67 -14.19 -15.76
CA ARG A 294 -8.10 -13.91 -15.93
C ARG A 294 -8.39 -13.50 -17.36
N GLN A 295 -9.24 -14.25 -18.06
CA GLN A 295 -9.54 -14.03 -19.47
C GLN A 295 -11.04 -13.91 -19.72
N TRP A 296 -11.41 -13.04 -20.67
CA TRP A 296 -12.76 -12.88 -21.20
C TRP A 296 -12.78 -13.21 -22.70
N ARG A 297 -13.89 -13.78 -23.17
CA ARG A 297 -14.06 -14.13 -24.59
C ARG A 297 -14.65 -12.95 -25.37
N SER A 298 -13.79 -12.25 -26.10
CA SER A 298 -14.20 -11.26 -27.10
C SER A 298 -14.60 -11.95 -28.41
N PRO A 299 -15.21 -11.21 -29.37
CA PRO A 299 -15.48 -11.74 -30.71
C PRO A 299 -14.22 -12.21 -31.46
N ALA A 300 -13.05 -11.63 -31.15
CA ALA A 300 -11.77 -11.96 -31.77
C ALA A 300 -11.03 -13.13 -31.09
N GLY A 301 -11.47 -13.55 -29.89
CA GLY A 301 -10.84 -14.62 -29.12
C GLY A 301 -10.77 -14.31 -27.63
N TRP A 302 -9.89 -15.01 -26.92
CA TRP A 302 -9.68 -14.78 -25.49
C TRP A 302 -8.72 -13.61 -25.29
N VAL A 303 -9.16 -12.63 -24.51
CA VAL A 303 -8.38 -11.43 -24.15
C VAL A 303 -8.30 -11.29 -22.63
N THR A 304 -7.43 -10.41 -22.14
CA THR A 304 -7.26 -10.20 -20.70
C THR A 304 -8.50 -9.58 -20.06
N TYR A 305 -8.74 -9.89 -18.80
CA TYR A 305 -9.87 -9.32 -18.06
C TYR A 305 -9.80 -7.79 -17.91
N GLN A 306 -8.59 -7.21 -17.87
CA GLN A 306 -8.40 -5.76 -17.93
C GLN A 306 -8.90 -5.15 -19.24
N HIS A 307 -8.69 -5.85 -20.37
CA HIS A 307 -9.21 -5.41 -21.67
C HIS A 307 -10.74 -5.39 -21.64
N TYR A 308 -11.36 -6.42 -21.09
CA TYR A 308 -12.82 -6.48 -20.90
C TYR A 308 -13.35 -5.30 -20.10
N LEU A 309 -12.76 -4.98 -18.94
CA LEU A 309 -13.21 -3.86 -18.12
C LEU A 309 -13.03 -2.49 -18.81
N ARG A 310 -11.97 -2.32 -19.61
CA ARG A 310 -11.78 -1.10 -20.44
C ARG A 310 -12.87 -0.96 -21.50
N GLU A 311 -13.23 -2.06 -22.18
CA GLU A 311 -14.33 -2.08 -23.13
C GLU A 311 -15.66 -1.80 -22.42
N LEU A 312 -15.87 -2.41 -21.25
CA LEU A 312 -17.09 -2.26 -20.48
C LEU A 312 -17.30 -0.82 -20.01
N ALA A 313 -16.25 -0.17 -19.51
CA ALA A 313 -16.29 1.22 -19.06
C ALA A 313 -16.25 2.26 -20.18
N ASN A 314 -16.12 1.87 -21.46
CA ASN A 314 -15.85 2.80 -22.56
C ASN A 314 -14.67 3.75 -22.23
N TRP A 315 -13.52 3.13 -21.97
CA TRP A 315 -12.36 3.77 -21.33
C TRP A 315 -11.92 5.10 -21.95
N LYS A 316 -11.93 5.18 -23.29
CA LYS A 316 -11.55 6.39 -24.02
C LYS A 316 -12.51 7.56 -23.74
N MET A 317 -13.82 7.29 -23.67
CA MET A 317 -14.82 8.31 -23.38
C MET A 317 -14.72 8.80 -21.93
N VAL A 318 -14.51 7.87 -21.00
CA VAL A 318 -14.26 8.19 -19.57
C VAL A 318 -13.03 9.09 -19.44
N ALA A 319 -11.90 8.72 -20.05
CA ALA A 319 -10.67 9.53 -20.01
C ALA A 319 -10.91 10.95 -20.56
N ARG A 320 -11.63 11.08 -21.68
CA ARG A 320 -11.95 12.37 -22.29
C ARG A 320 -12.86 13.24 -21.41
N ARG A 321 -13.90 12.66 -20.79
CA ARG A 321 -14.83 13.36 -19.88
C ARG A 321 -14.11 13.82 -18.60
N LEU A 322 -13.29 12.94 -18.01
CA LEU A 322 -12.46 13.28 -16.85
C LEU A 322 -11.45 14.37 -17.19
N SER A 323 -10.78 14.30 -18.35
CA SER A 323 -9.86 15.35 -18.79
C SER A 323 -10.55 16.72 -18.85
N TYR A 324 -11.75 16.81 -19.43
CA TYR A 324 -12.52 18.07 -19.45
C TYR A 324 -12.91 18.54 -18.04
N SER A 325 -13.36 17.63 -17.18
CA SER A 325 -13.69 17.93 -15.79
C SER A 325 -12.47 18.48 -15.03
N PHE A 326 -11.29 17.86 -15.18
CA PHE A 326 -10.07 18.33 -14.53
C PHE A 326 -9.59 19.69 -15.05
N HIS A 327 -9.76 19.99 -16.34
CA HIS A 327 -9.52 21.35 -16.85
C HIS A 327 -10.46 22.38 -16.21
N SER A 328 -11.73 22.02 -15.97
CA SER A 328 -12.67 22.92 -15.31
C SER A 328 -12.34 23.15 -13.83
N ILE A 329 -11.89 22.10 -13.13
CA ILE A 329 -11.42 22.18 -11.73
C ILE A 329 -10.17 23.04 -11.65
N ASP A 330 -9.19 22.79 -12.50
CA ASP A 330 -7.95 23.56 -12.61
C ASP A 330 -8.23 25.06 -12.82
N LYS A 331 -9.09 25.39 -13.79
CA LYS A 331 -9.50 26.77 -14.04
C LYS A 331 -10.19 27.40 -12.83
N ARG A 332 -11.10 26.67 -12.18
CA ARG A 332 -11.80 27.15 -10.97
C ARG A 332 -10.82 27.43 -9.83
N LEU A 333 -9.82 26.58 -9.61
CA LEU A 333 -8.79 26.82 -8.58
C LEU A 333 -8.02 28.12 -8.85
N VAL A 334 -7.65 28.36 -10.11
CA VAL A 334 -6.96 29.60 -10.51
C VAL A 334 -7.88 30.82 -10.34
N ASP A 335 -9.13 30.73 -10.78
CA ASP A 335 -10.13 31.80 -10.65
C ASP A 335 -10.47 32.08 -9.16
N ASP A 336 -10.55 31.04 -8.33
CA ASP A 336 -10.75 31.14 -6.89
C ASP A 336 -9.58 31.85 -6.22
N GLU A 337 -8.32 31.45 -6.49
CA GLU A 337 -7.14 32.12 -5.94
C GLU A 337 -7.09 33.61 -6.33
N ARG A 338 -7.37 33.92 -7.60
CA ARG A 338 -7.44 35.30 -8.11
C ARG A 338 -8.50 36.11 -7.36
N THR A 339 -9.72 35.57 -7.28
CA THR A 339 -10.85 36.25 -6.66
C THR A 339 -10.67 36.40 -5.15
N ARG A 340 -10.06 35.41 -4.49
CA ARG A 340 -9.80 35.38 -3.04
C ARG A 340 -8.73 36.40 -2.63
N LEU A 341 -7.69 36.57 -3.43
CA LEU A 341 -6.53 37.40 -3.06
C LEU A 341 -6.49 38.75 -3.79
N GLY A 342 -7.39 38.99 -4.75
CA GLY A 342 -7.48 40.26 -5.48
C GLY A 342 -6.36 40.49 -6.49
N TRP A 343 -5.70 39.42 -6.94
CA TRP A 343 -4.54 39.49 -7.83
C TRP A 343 -4.93 39.76 -9.29
N SER A 344 -4.04 40.47 -10.01
CA SER A 344 -4.21 40.81 -11.42
C SER A 344 -3.88 39.62 -12.36
N ASP A 345 -4.32 39.68 -13.63
CA ASP A 345 -4.15 38.59 -14.63
C ASP A 345 -2.71 38.51 -15.17
N SER A 346 -1.73 38.38 -14.29
CA SER A 346 -0.29 38.47 -14.57
C SER A 346 0.28 37.16 -15.16
N GLY A 347 -0.31 36.67 -16.25
CA GLY A 347 0.28 35.64 -17.11
C GLY A 347 0.10 34.17 -16.67
N SER A 348 0.57 33.25 -17.53
CA SER A 348 0.45 31.81 -17.32
C SER A 348 1.28 31.35 -16.14
N ILE A 349 0.64 30.70 -15.16
CA ILE A 349 1.32 30.04 -14.03
C ILE A 349 2.36 29.06 -14.59
N HIS A 350 3.64 29.27 -14.26
CA HIS A 350 4.70 28.32 -14.57
C HIS A 350 4.71 27.21 -13.50
N PRO A 351 4.31 25.96 -13.82
CA PRO A 351 4.28 24.91 -12.83
C PRO A 351 5.71 24.49 -12.48
N VAL A 352 6.09 24.66 -11.21
CA VAL A 352 7.29 24.04 -10.64
C VAL A 352 6.91 22.62 -10.21
N ASN A 353 7.69 21.62 -10.65
CA ASN A 353 7.45 20.24 -10.22
C ASN A 353 7.79 20.12 -8.74
N ALA A 354 6.84 19.64 -7.94
CA ALA A 354 7.07 19.44 -6.51
C ALA A 354 8.12 18.35 -6.26
N THR A 355 9.04 18.61 -5.34
CA THR A 355 9.96 17.61 -4.78
C THR A 355 9.26 16.89 -3.62
N VAL A 356 9.48 15.59 -3.48
CA VAL A 356 8.81 14.73 -2.50
C VAL A 356 9.81 13.80 -1.83
N ASN A 357 9.78 13.74 -0.50
CA ASN A 357 10.44 12.70 0.27
C ASN A 357 9.46 11.54 0.47
N VAL A 358 9.79 10.39 -0.12
CA VAL A 358 8.97 9.18 -0.01
C VAL A 358 9.57 8.27 1.05
N THR A 359 8.77 7.96 2.07
CA THR A 359 9.06 7.00 3.14
C THR A 359 7.97 5.94 3.17
N ASP A 360 8.35 4.66 3.14
CA ASP A 360 7.39 3.62 3.52
C ASP A 360 7.11 3.79 5.02
N LEU A 361 5.84 3.74 5.45
CA LEU A 361 5.48 3.82 6.87
C LEU A 361 6.26 2.77 7.68
N ASP A 362 6.64 1.68 7.02
CA ASP A 362 7.25 0.47 7.58
C ASP A 362 8.76 0.32 7.34
N ARG A 363 9.45 1.33 6.73
CA ARG A 363 10.93 1.56 6.65
C ARG A 363 11.43 2.05 5.29
N GLU A 364 12.24 3.12 5.31
CA GLU A 364 13.58 3.30 4.71
C GLU A 364 14.00 4.77 4.96
N ALA A 365 15.29 5.11 4.79
CA ALA A 365 15.69 6.52 4.76
C ALA A 365 14.89 7.24 3.66
N PRO A 366 14.42 8.48 3.89
CA PRO A 366 13.61 9.21 2.93
C PRO A 366 14.30 9.23 1.57
N SER A 367 13.60 8.73 0.55
CA SER A 367 14.08 8.85 -0.82
C SER A 367 13.51 10.13 -1.42
N THR A 368 14.38 11.12 -1.63
CA THR A 368 14.00 12.37 -2.31
C THR A 368 13.82 12.10 -3.80
N LYS A 369 12.65 12.44 -4.32
CA LYS A 369 12.23 12.19 -5.70
C LYS A 369 11.36 13.34 -6.19
N ASN A 370 11.20 13.49 -7.51
CA ASN A 370 10.18 14.41 -8.02
C ASN A 370 8.79 13.78 -7.89
N PHE A 371 7.75 14.62 -7.82
CA PHE A 371 6.35 14.14 -7.79
C PHE A 371 6.00 13.28 -9.02
N SER A 372 6.59 13.55 -10.18
CA SER A 372 6.45 12.70 -11.38
C SER A 372 7.00 11.27 -11.18
N ASP A 373 8.06 11.14 -10.39
CA ASP A 373 8.67 9.85 -10.07
C ASP A 373 7.83 9.10 -9.02
N LEU A 374 7.17 9.83 -8.11
CA LEU A 374 6.14 9.28 -7.22
C LEU A 374 5.01 8.66 -8.04
N ILE A 375 4.48 9.37 -9.03
CA ILE A 375 3.45 8.85 -9.95
C ILE A 375 3.93 7.59 -10.69
N SER A 376 5.19 7.56 -11.09
CA SER A 376 5.79 6.38 -11.73
C SER A 376 5.92 5.19 -10.76
N ASN A 377 6.12 5.44 -9.45
CA ASN A 377 6.09 4.39 -8.42
C ASN A 377 4.67 3.88 -8.19
N VAL A 378 3.67 4.78 -8.17
CA VAL A 378 2.25 4.41 -8.11
C VAL A 378 1.89 3.47 -9.25
N ASP A 379 2.29 3.79 -10.49
CA ASP A 379 2.06 2.92 -11.65
C ASP A 379 2.67 1.51 -11.45
N ARG A 380 3.91 1.44 -10.97
CA ARG A 380 4.58 0.16 -10.68
C ARG A 380 3.88 -0.64 -9.58
N ASP A 381 3.35 0.04 -8.57
CA ASP A 381 2.65 -0.63 -7.48
C ASP A 381 1.28 -1.15 -7.91
N VAL A 382 0.59 -0.43 -8.80
CA VAL A 382 -0.65 -0.88 -9.43
C VAL A 382 -0.46 -2.18 -10.20
N ASP A 383 0.64 -2.29 -10.97
CA ASP A 383 0.98 -3.51 -11.71
C ASP A 383 1.39 -4.67 -10.79
N SER A 384 1.86 -4.37 -9.58
CA SER A 384 2.29 -5.38 -8.63
C SER A 384 1.09 -5.95 -7.86
N ASN A 385 0.61 -7.14 -8.25
CA ASN A 385 -0.41 -7.87 -7.49
C ASN A 385 0.18 -8.39 -6.16
N ARG A 386 0.26 -7.49 -5.17
CA ARG A 386 0.87 -7.73 -3.86
C ARG A 386 -0.08 -8.32 -2.83
N GLY A 387 -1.38 -8.44 -3.11
CA GLY A 387 -2.34 -9.03 -2.17
C GLY A 387 -2.72 -8.16 -0.96
N THR A 388 -2.19 -6.95 -0.85
CA THR A 388 -2.67 -5.92 0.09
C THR A 388 -2.87 -4.62 -0.68
N PRO A 389 -3.95 -3.86 -0.48
CA PRO A 389 -4.09 -2.54 -1.08
C PRO A 389 -2.98 -1.62 -0.55
N LEU A 390 -2.59 -0.64 -1.35
CA LEU A 390 -1.56 0.33 -0.99
C LEU A 390 -2.18 1.72 -0.86
N VAL A 391 -1.89 2.40 0.23
CA VAL A 391 -2.32 3.78 0.50
C VAL A 391 -1.09 4.69 0.50
N TYR A 392 -1.07 5.67 -0.39
CA TYR A 392 -0.10 6.75 -0.38
C TYR A 392 -0.69 7.96 0.32
N PHE A 393 -0.06 8.43 1.39
CA PHE A 393 -0.37 9.69 2.03
C PHE A 393 0.53 10.79 1.49
N ILE A 394 -0.06 11.77 0.81
CA ILE A 394 0.62 12.99 0.42
C ILE A 394 0.48 14.00 1.55
N THR A 395 1.61 14.37 2.15
CA THR A 395 1.66 15.37 3.23
C THR A 395 2.51 16.56 2.85
N GLY A 396 2.38 17.62 3.64
CA GLY A 396 3.13 18.85 3.48
C GLY A 396 2.34 20.03 4.02
N GLU A 397 3.01 21.17 4.19
CA GLU A 397 2.42 22.37 4.79
C GLU A 397 1.26 22.94 3.94
N ALA A 398 0.45 23.80 4.56
CA ALA A 398 -0.53 24.61 3.83
C ALA A 398 0.19 25.48 2.78
N GLY A 399 -0.38 25.59 1.59
CA GLY A 399 0.23 26.38 0.50
C GLY A 399 1.40 25.71 -0.24
N ILE A 400 1.79 24.47 0.13
CA ILE A 400 2.91 23.76 -0.51
C ILE A 400 2.59 23.17 -1.90
N GLY A 401 1.33 23.22 -2.33
CA GLY A 401 0.92 22.80 -3.68
C GLY A 401 0.38 21.37 -3.83
N LYS A 402 -0.03 20.70 -2.75
CA LYS A 402 -0.63 19.33 -2.77
C LYS A 402 -1.76 19.18 -3.81
N THR A 403 -2.81 19.99 -3.66
CA THR A 403 -3.97 20.02 -4.56
C THR A 403 -3.55 20.21 -6.02
N ARG A 404 -2.63 21.14 -6.27
CA ARG A 404 -2.13 21.46 -7.60
C ARG A 404 -1.42 20.27 -8.24
N ALA A 405 -0.50 19.64 -7.50
CA ALA A 405 0.24 18.47 -7.97
C ALA A 405 -0.67 17.29 -8.32
N MET A 406 -1.69 17.02 -7.50
CA MET A 406 -2.66 15.94 -7.74
C MET A 406 -3.56 16.21 -8.95
N VAL A 407 -4.11 17.43 -9.08
CA VAL A 407 -4.94 17.82 -10.23
C VAL A 407 -4.13 17.79 -11.52
N ASP A 408 -2.90 18.31 -11.51
CA ASP A 408 -2.02 18.31 -12.68
C ASP A 408 -1.65 16.88 -13.10
N ALA A 409 -1.39 15.98 -12.15
CA ALA A 409 -1.14 14.56 -12.43
C ALA A 409 -2.36 13.88 -13.04
N ALA A 410 -3.56 14.11 -12.50
CA ALA A 410 -4.79 13.54 -13.01
C ALA A 410 -5.13 14.05 -14.41
N LYS A 411 -4.96 15.36 -14.64
CA LYS A 411 -5.16 16.03 -15.93
C LYS A 411 -4.22 15.49 -17.00
N LYS A 412 -2.92 15.41 -16.72
CA LYS A 412 -1.91 14.84 -17.65
C LYS A 412 -2.25 13.38 -18.00
N ARG A 413 -2.57 12.56 -16.99
CA ARG A 413 -2.93 11.15 -17.19
C ARG A 413 -4.18 10.96 -18.05
N ALA A 414 -5.23 11.74 -17.79
CA ALA A 414 -6.47 11.67 -18.55
C ALA A 414 -6.27 12.10 -20.02
N ALA A 415 -5.47 13.13 -20.27
CA ALA A 415 -5.11 13.57 -21.62
C ALA A 415 -4.29 12.51 -22.37
N GLU A 416 -3.25 11.95 -21.73
CA GLU A 416 -2.40 10.89 -22.31
C GLU A 416 -3.25 9.69 -22.80
N ILE A 417 -4.19 9.23 -21.98
CA ILE A 417 -5.04 8.08 -22.29
C ILE A 417 -6.10 8.42 -23.34
N ALA A 418 -6.66 9.65 -23.32
CA ALA A 418 -7.67 10.07 -24.29
C ALA A 418 -7.10 10.22 -25.71
N ASP A 419 -5.90 10.79 -25.83
CA ASP A 419 -5.29 11.15 -27.12
C ASP A 419 -4.49 10.01 -27.76
N SER A 420 -3.97 9.07 -26.98
CA SER A 420 -3.13 7.98 -27.49
C SER A 420 -3.31 6.66 -26.71
N PRO A 421 -4.49 6.01 -26.80
CA PRO A 421 -4.77 4.76 -26.08
C PRO A 421 -3.77 3.64 -26.40
N ASP A 422 -3.23 3.60 -27.62
CA ASP A 422 -2.27 2.57 -28.06
C ASP A 422 -0.85 2.76 -27.49
N LYS A 423 -0.51 3.98 -27.03
CA LYS A 423 0.82 4.29 -26.45
C LYS A 423 0.90 4.03 -24.94
N ALA A 424 -0.25 3.91 -24.26
CA ALA A 424 -0.33 3.67 -22.83
C ALA A 424 -1.39 2.62 -22.47
N PRO A 425 -1.38 1.42 -23.10
CA PRO A 425 -2.46 0.45 -22.93
C PRO A 425 -2.59 -0.08 -21.50
N ASN A 426 -1.54 0.05 -20.67
CA ASN A 426 -1.50 -0.48 -19.30
C ASN A 426 -1.49 0.59 -18.19
N LYS A 427 -1.57 1.90 -18.50
CA LYS A 427 -1.57 2.92 -17.44
C LYS A 427 -2.96 3.09 -16.80
N PRO A 428 -3.06 3.26 -15.47
CA PRO A 428 -4.34 3.54 -14.81
C PRO A 428 -4.78 5.00 -15.01
N LEU A 429 -6.10 5.26 -15.02
CA LEU A 429 -6.66 6.61 -14.90
C LEU A 429 -6.60 7.07 -13.44
N PHE A 430 -6.44 8.37 -13.23
CA PHE A 430 -6.52 8.97 -11.90
C PHE A 430 -7.88 9.64 -11.72
N LEU A 431 -8.62 9.21 -10.71
CA LEU A 431 -9.88 9.83 -10.31
C LEU A 431 -9.61 10.80 -9.17
N TYR A 432 -9.64 12.09 -9.46
CA TYR A 432 -9.49 13.14 -8.45
C TYR A 432 -10.82 13.43 -7.76
N VAL A 433 -10.80 13.41 -6.43
CA VAL A 433 -11.94 13.63 -5.54
C VAL A 433 -11.52 14.66 -4.49
N ARG A 434 -12.33 15.70 -4.30
CA ARG A 434 -12.08 16.76 -3.32
C ARG A 434 -13.06 16.61 -2.15
N SER A 435 -12.56 16.65 -0.92
CA SER A 435 -13.36 16.50 0.30
C SER A 435 -14.00 17.78 0.83
N THR A 436 -13.49 18.95 0.42
CA THR A 436 -13.88 20.25 0.99
C THR A 436 -15.37 20.56 0.74
N GLY A 437 -16.11 20.93 1.79
CA GLY A 437 -17.48 21.44 1.70
C GLY A 437 -18.60 20.40 1.72
N GLN A 438 -18.28 19.11 1.78
CA GLN A 438 -19.28 18.05 1.96
C GLN A 438 -19.23 17.50 3.38
N VAL A 439 -20.10 18.02 4.25
CA VAL A 439 -20.48 17.37 5.53
C VAL A 439 -21.36 16.16 5.20
N LEU A 440 -20.80 15.21 4.46
CA LEU A 440 -21.44 13.94 4.16
C LEU A 440 -20.47 12.87 4.62
N ASP A 441 -20.87 12.18 5.68
CA ASP A 441 -20.08 11.19 6.43
C ASP A 441 -19.59 9.98 5.58
N HIS A 442 -19.74 9.99 4.26
CA HIS A 442 -19.54 8.85 3.37
C HIS A 442 -18.76 9.21 2.10
N LEU A 443 -17.52 8.72 2.01
CA LEU A 443 -16.63 8.77 0.83
C LEU A 443 -17.33 8.38 -0.48
N GLN A 444 -18.29 7.46 -0.41
CA GLN A 444 -19.12 7.03 -1.53
C GLN A 444 -19.82 8.19 -2.25
N THR A 445 -20.33 9.18 -1.51
CA THR A 445 -21.04 10.31 -2.10
C THR A 445 -20.11 11.21 -2.88
N VAL A 446 -18.92 11.47 -2.33
CA VAL A 446 -17.89 12.31 -2.97
C VAL A 446 -17.37 11.66 -4.25
N ILE A 447 -17.18 10.33 -4.23
CA ILE A 447 -16.79 9.55 -5.43
C ILE A 447 -17.88 9.64 -6.49
N ASN A 448 -19.15 9.41 -6.11
CA ASN A 448 -20.28 9.49 -7.05
C ASN A 448 -20.41 10.88 -7.68
N ALA A 449 -20.17 11.95 -6.90
CA ALA A 449 -20.15 13.32 -7.41
C ALA A 449 -19.00 13.52 -8.43
N ALA A 450 -17.80 13.02 -8.14
CA ALA A 450 -16.64 13.13 -9.03
C ALA A 450 -16.84 12.38 -10.36
N VAL A 451 -17.49 11.21 -10.34
CA VAL A 451 -17.75 10.41 -11.54
C VAL A 451 -19.04 10.78 -12.26
N ASN A 452 -19.87 11.68 -11.73
CA ASN A 452 -21.13 12.10 -12.37
C ASN A 452 -20.90 12.61 -13.82
N ALA A 453 -19.79 13.33 -14.04
CA ALA A 453 -19.40 13.81 -15.37
C ALA A 453 -19.13 12.68 -16.38
N THR A 454 -18.83 11.46 -15.92
CA THR A 454 -18.61 10.29 -16.77
C THR A 454 -19.92 9.66 -17.25
N GLN A 455 -21.05 9.85 -16.53
CA GLN A 455 -22.39 9.30 -16.80
C GLN A 455 -22.50 7.77 -16.84
N ASN A 456 -21.41 7.02 -16.70
CA ASN A 456 -21.39 5.56 -16.84
C ASN A 456 -20.61 4.86 -15.73
N LEU A 457 -20.14 5.60 -14.72
CA LEU A 457 -19.46 5.07 -13.55
C LEU A 457 -20.20 5.52 -12.28
N ASN A 458 -20.08 4.69 -11.25
CA ASN A 458 -20.48 4.89 -9.86
C ASN A 458 -19.38 4.35 -8.91
N ASP A 459 -19.53 4.52 -7.60
CA ASP A 459 -18.58 4.04 -6.60
C ASP A 459 -18.21 2.54 -6.73
N GLU A 460 -19.18 1.65 -6.99
CA GLU A 460 -18.91 0.22 -7.17
C GLU A 460 -18.07 -0.08 -8.43
N SER A 461 -18.35 0.61 -9.54
CA SER A 461 -17.55 0.50 -10.75
C SER A 461 -16.13 1.05 -10.56
N VAL A 462 -15.96 2.10 -9.75
CA VAL A 462 -14.63 2.67 -9.41
C VAL A 462 -13.84 1.66 -8.58
N LYS A 463 -14.44 1.04 -7.56
CA LYS A 463 -13.83 -0.04 -6.77
C LYS A 463 -13.37 -1.18 -7.68
N ALA A 464 -14.22 -1.62 -8.61
CA ALA A 464 -13.88 -2.67 -9.58
C ALA A 464 -12.68 -2.28 -10.47
N LEU A 465 -12.64 -1.05 -10.97
CA LEU A 465 -11.52 -0.54 -11.78
C LEU A 465 -10.22 -0.43 -10.97
N CYS A 466 -10.31 0.00 -9.71
CA CYS A 466 -9.16 0.08 -8.80
C CYS A 466 -8.60 -1.31 -8.44
N ARG A 467 -9.46 -2.28 -8.11
CA ARG A 467 -9.06 -3.69 -7.83
C ARG A 467 -8.28 -4.33 -8.98
N ASN A 468 -8.60 -3.94 -10.21
CA ASN A 468 -8.01 -4.48 -11.44
C ASN A 468 -6.87 -3.62 -12.00
N GLY A 469 -6.44 -2.59 -11.26
CA GLY A 469 -5.31 -1.73 -11.63
C GLY A 469 -5.57 -0.81 -12.83
N LEU A 470 -6.84 -0.53 -13.12
CA LEU A 470 -7.23 0.37 -14.20
C LEU A 470 -7.43 1.80 -13.71
N MET A 471 -7.68 2.01 -12.42
CA MET A 471 -7.90 3.32 -11.83
C MET A 471 -7.16 3.46 -10.50
N VAL A 472 -6.70 4.66 -10.18
CA VAL A 472 -6.19 5.05 -8.87
C VAL A 472 -7.06 6.19 -8.34
N LEU A 473 -7.52 6.05 -7.10
CA LEU A 473 -8.31 7.07 -6.43
C LEU A 473 -7.38 8.11 -5.79
N LEU A 474 -7.55 9.39 -6.13
CA LEU A 474 -6.83 10.52 -5.55
C LEU A 474 -7.80 11.33 -4.68
N ILE A 475 -7.69 11.25 -3.36
CA ILE A 475 -8.55 11.99 -2.42
C ILE A 475 -7.78 13.18 -1.88
N ASP A 476 -8.21 14.40 -2.19
CA ASP A 476 -7.61 15.64 -1.69
C ASP A 476 -8.37 16.17 -0.48
N GLY A 477 -7.65 16.41 0.63
CA GLY A 477 -8.15 16.96 1.89
C GLY A 477 -8.84 15.94 2.80
N PHE A 478 -8.38 14.70 2.88
CA PHE A 478 -9.09 13.63 3.57
C PHE A 478 -9.40 13.90 5.05
N ASP A 479 -8.56 14.69 5.71
CA ASP A 479 -8.79 15.17 7.08
C ASP A 479 -10.08 16.00 7.22
N GLU A 480 -10.57 16.61 6.14
CA GLU A 480 -11.85 17.33 6.13
C GLU A 480 -13.06 16.39 6.10
N LEU A 481 -12.91 15.17 5.55
CA LEU A 481 -14.00 14.17 5.54
C LEU A 481 -14.29 13.60 6.92
N LEU A 482 -13.40 13.84 7.89
CA LEU A 482 -13.50 13.25 9.22
C LEU A 482 -14.22 14.15 10.24
N GLY A 483 -14.44 15.42 9.94
CA GLY A 483 -15.16 16.36 10.81
C GLY A 483 -14.55 16.52 12.23
N GLY A 484 -15.20 17.36 13.06
CA GLY A 484 -14.77 17.64 14.43
C GLY A 484 -14.86 16.45 15.41
N SER A 485 -15.68 15.43 15.09
CA SER A 485 -15.92 14.27 15.95
C SER A 485 -15.22 12.98 15.48
N GLY A 486 -14.64 12.94 14.27
CA GLY A 486 -14.14 11.71 13.63
C GLY A 486 -12.64 11.47 13.68
N TYR A 487 -11.85 12.31 14.36
CA TYR A 487 -10.41 12.04 14.57
C TYR A 487 -10.15 10.76 15.39
N ALA A 488 -11.13 10.29 16.18
CA ALA A 488 -11.01 9.08 16.97
C ALA A 488 -11.04 7.78 16.14
N ASP A 489 -11.53 7.80 14.89
CA ASP A 489 -11.59 6.64 14.00
C ASP A 489 -11.31 6.99 12.52
N ALA A 490 -10.19 7.69 12.28
CA ALA A 490 -9.74 8.04 10.93
C ALA A 490 -9.54 6.82 10.00
N VAL A 491 -9.28 5.65 10.58
CA VAL A 491 -9.14 4.37 9.88
C VAL A 491 -10.50 3.82 9.47
N GLY A 492 -11.52 3.95 10.31
CA GLY A 492 -12.89 3.51 10.05
C GLY A 492 -13.50 4.10 8.77
N SER A 493 -13.13 5.33 8.40
CA SER A 493 -13.65 5.98 7.18
C SER A 493 -13.07 5.40 5.88
N LEU A 494 -11.82 4.92 5.91
CA LEU A 494 -11.17 4.25 4.76
C LEU A 494 -11.40 2.74 4.75
N ALA A 495 -11.62 2.12 5.91
CA ALA A 495 -11.68 0.67 6.08
C ALA A 495 -12.69 -0.01 5.15
N PRO A 496 -13.96 0.44 5.00
CA PRO A 496 -14.91 -0.19 4.07
C PRO A 496 -14.42 -0.17 2.62
N TRP A 497 -13.71 0.88 2.23
CA TRP A 497 -13.18 1.01 0.87
C TRP A 497 -11.97 0.09 0.66
N LEU A 498 -11.06 0.03 1.63
CA LEU A 498 -9.90 -0.87 1.60
C LEU A 498 -10.30 -2.36 1.68
N GLU A 499 -11.35 -2.68 2.43
CA GLU A 499 -11.96 -4.01 2.46
C GLU A 499 -12.60 -4.36 1.11
N ALA A 500 -13.36 -3.43 0.52
CA ALA A 500 -13.96 -3.61 -0.80
C ALA A 500 -12.90 -3.78 -1.91
N LEU A 501 -11.70 -3.24 -1.72
CA LEU A 501 -10.55 -3.45 -2.61
C LEU A 501 -9.96 -4.88 -2.53
N GLY A 502 -10.31 -5.67 -1.52
CA GLY A 502 -10.04 -7.12 -1.49
C GLY A 502 -8.56 -7.50 -1.60
N GLY A 503 -7.64 -6.67 -1.09
CA GLY A 503 -6.21 -6.93 -1.19
C GLY A 503 -5.53 -6.37 -2.45
N ARG A 504 -6.16 -5.50 -3.24
CA ARG A 504 -5.58 -4.97 -4.49
C ARG A 504 -5.89 -3.49 -4.70
N GLY A 505 -5.15 -2.85 -5.60
CA GLY A 505 -5.38 -1.45 -5.95
C GLY A 505 -4.56 -0.48 -5.10
N VAL A 506 -4.54 0.76 -5.56
CA VAL A 506 -3.79 1.85 -4.94
C VAL A 506 -4.72 3.03 -4.71
N VAL A 507 -4.63 3.61 -3.51
CA VAL A 507 -5.33 4.84 -3.12
C VAL A 507 -4.28 5.87 -2.75
N VAL A 508 -4.47 7.10 -3.21
CA VAL A 508 -3.64 8.24 -2.83
C VAL A 508 -4.52 9.22 -2.09
N VAL A 509 -4.08 9.64 -0.92
CA VAL A 509 -4.83 10.46 0.02
C VAL A 509 -3.95 11.64 0.40
N SER A 510 -4.44 12.87 0.32
CA SER A 510 -3.75 14.03 0.89
C SER A 510 -4.35 14.41 2.24
N SER A 511 -3.51 14.93 3.14
CA SER A 511 -3.96 15.56 4.40
C SER A 511 -3.35 16.94 4.55
N ARG A 512 -4.01 17.83 5.31
CA ARG A 512 -3.49 19.19 5.57
C ARG A 512 -2.34 19.21 6.58
N SER A 513 -2.17 18.16 7.39
CA SER A 513 -1.15 18.11 8.45
C SER A 513 -0.48 16.74 8.61
N SER A 514 0.76 16.74 9.11
CA SER A 514 1.44 15.57 9.67
C SER A 514 0.74 15.03 10.92
N TYR A 515 -0.01 15.88 11.64
CA TYR A 515 -0.85 15.46 12.76
C TYR A 515 -1.89 14.41 12.35
N TYR A 516 -2.56 14.60 11.20
CA TYR A 516 -3.48 13.59 10.68
C TYR A 516 -2.78 12.23 10.51
N LEU A 517 -1.54 12.21 10.01
CA LEU A 517 -0.77 10.96 9.92
C LEU A 517 -0.53 10.34 11.30
N ASN A 518 -0.22 11.15 12.31
CA ASN A 518 0.02 10.65 13.66
C ASN A 518 -1.26 10.11 14.28
N GLN A 519 -2.41 10.77 14.13
CA GLN A 519 -3.69 10.22 14.59
C GLN A 519 -4.13 9.00 13.79
N TYR A 520 -3.87 8.98 12.49
CA TYR A 520 -4.11 7.82 11.65
C TYR A 520 -3.21 6.64 12.07
N ARG A 521 -1.93 6.87 12.35
CA ARG A 521 -1.00 5.88 12.94
C ARG A 521 -1.51 5.38 14.28
N SER A 522 -1.92 6.27 15.18
CA SER A 522 -2.49 5.90 16.47
C SER A 522 -3.79 5.10 16.32
N SER A 523 -4.65 5.48 15.37
CA SER A 523 -5.90 4.76 15.05
C SER A 523 -5.63 3.40 14.42
N LEU A 524 -4.61 3.28 13.57
CA LEU A 524 -4.13 2.00 13.05
C LEU A 524 -3.61 1.13 14.19
N GLN A 525 -2.78 1.67 15.09
CA GLN A 525 -2.29 0.94 16.25
C GLN A 525 -3.42 0.52 17.21
N LYS A 526 -4.45 1.35 17.38
CA LYS A 526 -5.66 1.05 18.17
C LYS A 526 -6.56 0.00 17.49
N SER A 527 -6.69 0.02 16.17
CA SER A 527 -7.47 -1.00 15.43
C SER A 527 -6.75 -2.35 15.43
N ILE A 528 -5.41 -2.33 15.37
CA ILE A 528 -4.52 -3.47 15.63
C ILE A 528 -4.75 -4.00 17.05
N SER A 529 -4.74 -3.16 18.09
CA SER A 529 -4.96 -3.63 19.47
C SER A 529 -6.37 -4.16 19.74
N LYS A 530 -7.37 -3.74 18.96
CA LYS A 530 -8.78 -4.21 19.04
C LYS A 530 -9.10 -5.42 18.14
N ASN A 531 -8.09 -6.07 17.54
CA ASN A 531 -8.24 -7.23 16.67
C ASN A 531 -9.15 -7.02 15.43
N ARG A 532 -9.22 -5.77 14.92
CA ARG A 532 -9.84 -5.43 13.62
C ARG A 532 -8.81 -4.77 12.70
N PRO A 533 -7.78 -5.50 12.25
CA PRO A 533 -6.73 -4.92 11.42
C PRO A 533 -7.23 -4.63 10.00
N VAL A 534 -7.03 -3.39 9.55
CA VAL A 534 -7.18 -3.04 8.13
C VAL A 534 -5.96 -3.56 7.37
N ASP A 535 -6.16 -4.52 6.47
CA ASP A 535 -5.10 -5.21 5.71
C ASP A 535 -4.62 -4.34 4.52
N ALA A 536 -3.99 -3.19 4.81
CA ALA A 536 -3.44 -2.27 3.81
C ALA A 536 -2.02 -1.83 4.19
N ARG A 537 -1.21 -1.55 3.17
CA ARG A 537 0.13 -0.96 3.33
C ARG A 537 0.06 0.54 3.18
N HIS A 538 0.92 1.27 3.88
CA HIS A 538 0.92 2.73 3.86
C HIS A 538 2.29 3.29 3.49
N ARG A 539 2.29 4.34 2.66
CA ARG A 539 3.47 5.10 2.25
C ARG A 539 3.21 6.57 2.51
N ILE A 540 4.22 7.29 2.95
CA ILE A 540 4.16 8.74 3.12
C ILE A 540 5.01 9.38 2.02
N ALA A 541 4.43 10.38 1.39
CA ALA A 541 5.00 11.17 0.33
C ALA A 541 4.91 12.63 0.79
N GLU A 542 5.95 13.10 1.48
CA GLU A 542 6.00 14.45 2.01
C GLU A 542 6.53 15.41 0.96
N ILE A 543 5.68 16.33 0.52
CA ILE A 543 6.08 17.42 -0.38
C ILE A 543 7.05 18.33 0.37
N GLN A 544 8.21 18.56 -0.24
CA GLN A 544 9.26 19.41 0.30
C GLN A 544 9.05 20.86 -0.12
N PRO A 545 9.44 21.83 0.72
CA PRO A 545 9.54 23.22 0.31
C PRO A 545 10.44 23.37 -0.91
N TRP A 546 10.21 24.41 -1.71
CA TRP A 546 11.08 24.74 -2.84
C TRP A 546 12.50 25.00 -2.36
N THR A 547 13.47 24.68 -3.20
CA THR A 547 14.85 25.10 -3.02
C THR A 547 14.99 26.58 -3.35
N GLN A 548 16.06 27.21 -2.85
CA GLN A 548 16.37 28.61 -3.18
C GLN A 548 16.50 28.83 -4.70
N GLU A 549 16.99 27.82 -5.43
CA GLU A 549 17.11 27.86 -6.88
C GLU A 549 15.73 27.88 -7.57
N GLU A 550 14.79 27.03 -7.12
CA GLU A 550 13.42 27.00 -7.62
C GLU A 550 12.69 28.31 -7.36
N VAL A 551 12.81 28.89 -6.15
CA VAL A 551 12.25 30.21 -5.82
C VAL A 551 12.80 31.28 -6.78
N THR A 552 14.13 31.29 -6.97
CA THR A 552 14.79 32.28 -7.83
C THR A 552 14.37 32.13 -9.30
N ASN A 553 14.25 30.89 -9.78
CA ASN A 553 13.80 30.60 -11.14
C ASN A 553 12.32 30.99 -11.34
N PHE A 554 11.48 30.72 -10.36
CA PHE A 554 10.07 31.11 -10.36
C PHE A 554 9.93 32.62 -10.41
N VAL A 555 10.56 33.36 -9.50
CA VAL A 555 10.52 34.84 -9.46
C VAL A 555 11.04 35.46 -10.76
N ARG A 556 12.14 34.90 -11.31
CA ARG A 556 12.69 35.34 -12.61
C ARG A 556 11.72 35.12 -13.78
N SER A 557 10.91 34.07 -13.74
CA SER A 557 9.94 33.79 -14.82
C SER A 557 8.88 34.89 -14.97
N TYR A 558 8.67 35.68 -13.91
CA TYR A 558 7.80 36.87 -13.90
C TYR A 558 8.55 38.20 -14.13
N GLY A 559 9.83 38.14 -14.55
CA GLY A 559 10.63 39.33 -14.85
C GLY A 559 11.16 40.09 -13.63
N ILE A 560 11.10 39.50 -12.44
CA ILE A 560 11.60 40.12 -11.19
C ILE A 560 13.06 39.69 -10.95
N ASP A 561 13.93 40.64 -10.59
CA ASP A 561 15.34 40.36 -10.29
C ASP A 561 15.50 39.63 -8.95
N LYS A 562 16.49 38.72 -8.88
CA LYS A 562 16.83 37.99 -7.64
C LYS A 562 17.20 38.93 -6.49
N SER A 563 17.73 40.13 -6.77
CA SER A 563 18.06 41.13 -5.76
C SER A 563 16.87 41.55 -4.91
N GLU A 564 15.66 41.49 -5.47
CA GLU A 564 14.42 41.83 -4.76
C GLU A 564 14.10 40.80 -3.66
N VAL A 565 14.38 39.51 -3.88
CA VAL A 565 14.22 38.47 -2.86
C VAL A 565 15.19 38.71 -1.69
N PHE A 566 16.40 39.18 -1.97
CA PHE A 566 17.39 39.50 -0.93
C PHE A 566 17.06 40.76 -0.11
N ARG A 567 16.05 41.56 -0.50
CA ARG A 567 15.56 42.69 0.31
C ARG A 567 14.67 42.27 1.45
N LEU A 568 14.08 41.07 1.37
CA LEU A 568 13.28 40.49 2.44
C LEU A 568 14.17 40.10 3.62
N ASN A 569 13.62 40.18 4.83
CA ASN A 569 14.26 39.61 6.02
C ASN A 569 14.40 38.08 5.88
N GLU A 570 15.19 37.44 6.74
CA GLU A 570 15.45 35.99 6.67
C GLU A 570 14.16 35.15 6.78
N GLN A 571 13.27 35.50 7.71
CA GLN A 571 12.00 34.78 7.92
C GLN A 571 11.06 34.85 6.71
N ASP A 572 10.94 36.01 6.07
CA ASP A 572 10.13 36.19 4.87
C ASP A 572 10.75 35.49 3.65
N ARG A 573 12.09 35.43 3.57
CA ARG A 573 12.77 34.63 2.55
C ARG A 573 12.47 33.15 2.71
N GLU A 574 12.50 32.63 3.93
CA GLU A 574 12.14 31.25 4.24
C GLU A 574 10.70 30.93 3.82
N LEU A 575 9.76 31.86 3.99
CA LEU A 575 8.37 31.66 3.55
C LEU A 575 8.25 31.53 2.03
N LEU A 576 9.12 32.15 1.23
CA LEU A 576 9.08 32.02 -0.23
C LEU A 576 9.37 30.60 -0.73
N HIS A 577 9.93 29.73 0.11
CA HIS A 577 10.07 28.31 -0.21
C HIS A 577 8.69 27.63 -0.34
N LEU A 578 7.61 28.26 0.12
CA LEU A 578 6.25 27.83 -0.13
C LEU A 578 5.68 28.52 -1.40
N PRO A 579 5.18 27.75 -2.39
CA PRO A 579 4.61 28.27 -3.63
C PRO A 579 3.59 29.40 -3.46
N PHE A 580 2.72 29.29 -2.45
CA PHE A 580 1.71 30.30 -2.15
C PHE A 580 2.34 31.68 -1.86
N PHE A 581 3.37 31.73 -1.01
CA PHE A 581 4.05 32.97 -0.63
C PHE A 581 4.94 33.50 -1.76
N ALA A 582 5.61 32.61 -2.52
CA ALA A 582 6.34 33.02 -3.70
C ALA A 582 5.44 33.72 -4.72
N ARG A 583 4.25 33.18 -4.97
CA ARG A 583 3.26 33.81 -5.85
C ARG A 583 2.73 35.12 -5.27
N ALA A 584 2.37 35.15 -3.99
CA ALA A 584 1.95 36.37 -3.31
C ALA A 584 2.98 37.50 -3.44
N PHE A 585 4.26 37.19 -3.22
CA PHE A 585 5.35 38.13 -3.37
C PHE A 585 5.45 38.68 -4.80
N VAL A 586 5.40 37.81 -5.81
CA VAL A 586 5.41 38.21 -7.22
C VAL A 586 4.24 39.16 -7.54
N GLU A 587 3.02 38.81 -7.13
CA GLU A 587 1.83 39.61 -7.40
C GLU A 587 1.89 40.98 -6.72
N MET A 588 2.36 41.05 -5.47
CA MET A 588 2.59 42.31 -4.75
C MET A 588 3.65 43.19 -5.40
N ARG A 589 4.67 42.59 -6.04
CA ARG A 589 5.68 43.36 -6.80
C ARG A 589 5.11 43.87 -8.12
N LEU A 590 4.32 43.05 -8.81
CA LEU A 590 3.72 43.43 -10.09
C LEU A 590 2.61 44.47 -9.95
N SER A 591 1.87 44.48 -8.83
CA SER A 591 0.86 45.50 -8.55
C SER A 591 1.47 46.88 -8.20
N GLY A 592 2.77 46.95 -7.92
CA GLY A 592 3.46 48.20 -7.56
C GLY A 592 3.07 48.73 -6.18
N GLU A 593 2.46 47.91 -5.32
CA GLU A 593 1.90 48.37 -4.05
C GLU A 593 2.97 48.68 -2.98
N VAL A 594 4.23 48.24 -3.11
CA VAL A 594 5.20 48.39 -2.02
C VAL A 594 6.67 48.57 -2.46
N ASP A 595 7.29 49.67 -2.01
CA ASP A 595 8.73 49.94 -2.16
C ASP A 595 9.57 49.55 -0.92
N ASP A 596 9.00 49.56 0.29
CA ASP A 596 9.72 49.24 1.52
C ASP A 596 9.33 47.85 2.05
N TRP A 597 10.22 46.87 1.91
CA TRP A 597 10.04 45.48 2.35
C TRP A 597 10.56 45.21 3.77
N GLN A 598 11.10 46.22 4.46
CA GLN A 598 11.70 46.06 5.78
C GLN A 598 10.75 46.42 6.94
N ALA A 599 9.73 47.24 6.69
CA ALA A 599 8.84 47.74 7.73
C ALA A 599 7.75 46.74 8.21
N GLU A 600 7.32 45.81 7.36
CA GLU A 600 6.19 44.91 7.63
C GLU A 600 6.45 43.55 6.98
N SER A 601 6.21 42.46 7.71
CA SER A 601 6.45 41.09 7.22
C SER A 601 5.50 40.69 6.09
N LEU A 602 5.90 39.71 5.28
CA LEU A 602 5.07 39.22 4.16
C LEU A 602 3.70 38.66 4.61
N PRO A 603 3.58 37.86 5.69
CA PRO A 603 2.28 37.41 6.20
C PRO A 603 1.37 38.55 6.64
N GLU A 604 1.91 39.56 7.32
CA GLU A 604 1.13 40.70 7.81
C GLU A 604 0.60 41.56 6.65
N ARG A 605 1.39 41.72 5.58
CA ARG A 605 0.91 42.36 4.34
C ARG A 605 -0.24 41.60 3.69
N LEU A 606 -0.13 40.28 3.60
CA LEU A 606 -1.19 39.42 3.08
C LEU A 606 -2.46 39.52 3.92
N LEU A 607 -2.30 39.54 5.25
CA LEU A 607 -3.40 39.73 6.19
C LEU A 607 -4.05 41.11 6.02
N SER A 608 -3.26 42.15 5.89
CA SER A 608 -3.71 43.52 5.63
C SER A 608 -4.48 43.64 4.31
N GLN A 609 -3.98 43.03 3.22
CA GLN A 609 -4.70 42.97 1.94
C GLN A 609 -6.02 42.20 2.07
N TYR A 610 -6.01 41.06 2.75
CA TYR A 610 -7.21 40.28 3.03
C TYR A 610 -8.25 41.11 3.80
N LEU A 611 -7.84 41.78 4.89
CA LEU A 611 -8.72 42.63 5.70
C LEU A 611 -9.28 43.81 4.91
N ARG A 612 -8.46 44.54 4.13
CA ARG A 612 -8.92 45.66 3.28
C ARG A 612 -9.97 45.21 2.27
N ARG A 613 -9.79 44.03 1.69
CA ARG A 613 -10.76 43.43 0.77
C ARG A 613 -12.07 43.11 1.48
N GLU A 614 -12.02 42.44 2.63
CA GLU A 614 -13.22 42.09 3.39
C GLU A 614 -13.95 43.33 3.93
N GLU A 615 -13.22 44.36 4.36
CA GLU A 615 -13.76 45.68 4.70
C GLU A 615 -14.49 46.31 3.50
N SER A 616 -13.88 46.31 2.31
CA SER A 616 -14.50 46.85 1.08
C SER A 616 -15.81 46.13 0.73
N LYS A 617 -15.89 44.82 1.02
CA LYS A 617 -17.11 44.02 0.84
C LYS A 617 -18.17 44.38 1.84
N LEU A 618 -17.83 44.70 3.08
CA LEU A 618 -18.82 45.20 4.04
C LEU A 618 -19.34 46.59 3.64
N ASN A 619 -18.48 47.41 3.00
CA ASN A 619 -18.73 48.83 2.75
C ASN A 619 -19.18 49.20 1.31
N SER A 620 -19.42 48.22 0.43
CA SER A 620 -19.65 48.43 -1.02
C SER A 620 -20.91 49.20 -1.45
N ASP A 621 -21.79 49.61 -0.52
CA ASP A 621 -23.10 50.21 -0.83
C ASP A 621 -23.13 51.76 -0.84
N GLY A 622 -21.99 52.43 -1.01
CA GLY A 622 -21.93 53.86 -1.33
C GLY A 622 -22.42 54.84 -0.24
N ARG A 623 -22.49 54.44 1.03
CA ARG A 623 -22.76 55.32 2.18
C ARG A 623 -21.55 55.37 3.12
N HIS A 624 -21.20 56.58 3.59
CA HIS A 624 -19.95 56.93 4.28
C HIS A 624 -19.73 56.39 5.70
N THR A 625 -20.52 55.43 6.19
CA THR A 625 -20.27 54.80 7.50
C THR A 625 -19.80 53.36 7.32
N ALA A 626 -18.53 53.12 7.65
CA ALA A 626 -17.95 51.78 7.68
C ALA A 626 -18.70 50.92 8.70
N LEU A 627 -19.08 49.69 8.33
CA LEU A 627 -19.80 48.77 9.23
C LEU A 627 -18.87 48.16 10.27
N LEU A 628 -17.68 47.74 9.82
CA LEU A 628 -16.53 47.39 10.64
C LEU A 628 -15.31 48.03 9.98
N ASP A 629 -14.48 48.69 10.77
CA ASP A 629 -13.15 49.10 10.31
C ASP A 629 -12.17 47.91 10.30
N GLN A 630 -10.99 48.11 9.72
CA GLN A 630 -9.97 47.06 9.61
C GLN A 630 -9.56 46.47 10.98
N GLN A 631 -9.55 47.27 12.05
CA GLN A 631 -9.15 46.84 13.38
C GLN A 631 -10.26 46.00 14.04
N GLN A 632 -11.51 46.44 13.94
CA GLN A 632 -12.68 45.71 14.40
C GLN A 632 -12.81 44.38 13.66
N LEU A 633 -12.61 44.38 12.34
CA LEU A 633 -12.65 43.17 11.53
C LEU A 633 -11.53 42.18 11.90
N ARG A 634 -10.31 42.68 12.16
CA ARG A 634 -9.22 41.85 12.69
C ARG A 634 -9.60 41.22 14.02
N GLN A 635 -10.20 41.98 14.94
CA GLN A 635 -10.62 41.44 16.23
C GLN A 635 -11.73 40.39 16.08
N THR A 636 -12.70 40.61 15.18
CA THR A 636 -13.75 39.63 14.88
C THR A 636 -13.14 38.33 14.36
N PHE A 637 -12.22 38.39 13.39
CA PHE A 637 -11.56 37.20 12.86
C PHE A 637 -10.66 36.49 13.88
N ARG A 638 -10.06 37.20 14.83
CA ARG A 638 -9.36 36.59 15.97
C ARG A 638 -10.30 35.81 16.88
N ASN A 639 -11.44 36.41 17.25
CA ASN A 639 -12.47 35.73 18.05
C ASN A 639 -12.98 34.47 17.34
N ILE A 640 -13.19 34.53 16.01
CA ILE A 640 -13.56 33.35 15.21
C ILE A 640 -12.49 32.26 15.27
N ALA A 641 -11.22 32.61 15.08
CA ALA A 641 -10.13 31.64 15.13
C ALA A 641 -10.00 30.98 16.52
N GLU A 642 -10.26 31.74 17.58
CA GLU A 642 -10.34 31.23 18.96
C GLU A 642 -11.52 30.26 19.14
N ILE A 643 -12.72 30.63 18.68
CA ILE A 643 -13.91 29.76 18.77
C ILE A 643 -13.66 28.44 18.02
N MET A 644 -13.11 28.50 16.81
CA MET A 644 -12.69 27.33 16.03
C MET A 644 -11.65 26.47 16.76
N ALA A 645 -10.69 27.09 17.46
CA ALA A 645 -9.72 26.35 18.26
C ALA A 645 -10.36 25.65 19.46
N GLN A 646 -11.33 26.29 20.11
CA GLN A 646 -12.04 25.76 21.29
C GLN A 646 -13.05 24.66 20.93
N SER A 647 -13.74 24.78 19.79
CA SER A 647 -14.66 23.76 19.30
C SER A 647 -13.95 22.53 18.73
N GLY A 648 -12.67 22.67 18.37
CA GLY A 648 -11.92 21.67 17.60
C GLY A 648 -12.35 21.60 16.13
N GLU A 649 -13.20 22.51 15.67
CA GLU A 649 -13.71 22.58 14.29
C GLU A 649 -12.99 23.68 13.50
N ARG A 650 -12.85 23.50 12.18
CA ARG A 650 -12.27 24.52 11.28
C ARG A 650 -13.33 25.32 10.53
N GLU A 651 -14.57 25.16 10.94
CA GLU A 651 -15.76 25.82 10.44
C GLU A 651 -16.59 26.28 11.63
N ILE A 652 -17.33 27.36 11.45
CA ILE A 652 -18.28 27.84 12.45
C ILE A 652 -19.64 28.12 11.82
N ASP A 653 -20.69 27.98 12.61
CA ASP A 653 -22.04 28.29 12.18
C ASP A 653 -22.28 29.82 12.18
N PRO A 654 -23.30 30.32 11.47
CA PRO A 654 -23.56 31.76 11.38
C PRO A 654 -23.83 32.42 12.73
N SER A 655 -24.37 31.68 13.70
CA SER A 655 -24.58 32.17 15.06
C SER A 655 -23.28 32.50 15.77
N ASP A 656 -22.24 31.68 15.59
CA ASP A 656 -20.92 31.90 16.20
C ASP A 656 -20.19 33.06 15.52
N LEU A 657 -20.43 33.25 14.21
CA LEU A 657 -19.92 34.40 13.46
C LEU A 657 -20.56 35.70 13.97
N GLU A 658 -21.86 35.69 14.23
CA GLU A 658 -22.59 36.80 14.84
C GLU A 658 -22.06 37.07 16.26
N TYR A 659 -21.90 36.03 17.07
CA TYR A 659 -21.36 36.14 18.43
C TYR A 659 -19.94 36.74 18.45
N ALA A 660 -19.06 36.29 17.56
CA ALA A 660 -17.69 36.81 17.45
C ALA A 660 -17.65 38.30 17.09
N ALA A 661 -18.57 38.76 16.24
CA ALA A 661 -18.73 40.17 15.90
C ALA A 661 -19.34 40.97 17.07
N GLU A 662 -20.29 40.39 17.81
CA GLU A 662 -20.95 41.00 18.98
C GLU A 662 -19.94 41.30 20.08
N MET A 663 -18.99 40.40 20.32
CA MET A 663 -17.88 40.63 21.24
C MET A 663 -17.04 41.89 20.91
N VAL A 664 -17.06 42.35 19.65
CA VAL A 664 -16.29 43.52 19.21
C VAL A 664 -17.14 44.79 19.21
N VAL A 665 -18.39 44.72 18.72
CA VAL A 665 -19.26 45.90 18.57
C VAL A 665 -20.20 46.13 19.75
N GLY A 666 -20.32 45.17 20.67
CA GLY A 666 -21.17 45.22 21.85
C GLY A 666 -22.60 44.74 21.58
N ASP A 667 -23.44 45.59 20.98
CA ASP A 667 -24.86 45.30 20.71
C ASP A 667 -25.10 45.10 19.20
N LEU A 668 -25.33 43.85 18.81
CA LEU A 668 -25.62 43.47 17.42
C LEU A 668 -27.13 43.47 17.10
N GLU A 669 -28.01 43.45 18.12
CA GLU A 669 -29.47 43.54 17.94
C GLU A 669 -29.87 44.91 17.34
N GLY A 670 -29.14 45.97 17.69
CA GLY A 670 -29.28 47.30 17.08
C GLY A 670 -28.66 47.45 15.67
N GLN A 671 -27.94 46.43 15.17
CA GLN A 671 -27.15 46.50 13.94
C GLN A 671 -27.56 45.43 12.90
N GLU A 672 -28.84 45.35 12.58
CA GLU A 672 -29.42 44.39 11.61
C GLU A 672 -28.77 44.44 10.21
N ARG A 673 -28.19 45.60 9.86
CA ARG A 673 -27.37 45.78 8.65
C ARG A 673 -26.02 45.06 8.72
N LEU A 674 -25.33 45.08 9.86
CA LEU A 674 -24.09 44.32 10.04
C LEU A 674 -24.41 42.82 9.99
N ARG A 675 -25.43 42.38 10.73
CA ARG A 675 -25.89 40.99 10.76
C ARG A 675 -26.16 40.42 9.36
N SER A 676 -26.90 41.15 8.53
CA SER A 676 -27.15 40.75 7.15
C SER A 676 -25.89 40.74 6.26
N ARG A 677 -24.91 41.61 6.52
CA ARG A 677 -23.66 41.71 5.72
C ARG A 677 -22.54 40.80 6.19
N LEU A 678 -22.56 40.31 7.44
CA LEU A 678 -21.67 39.23 7.88
C LEU A 678 -21.85 37.99 6.99
N THR A 679 -23.06 37.79 6.44
CA THR A 679 -23.33 36.71 5.48
C THR A 679 -22.61 36.85 4.12
N VAL A 680 -22.04 38.03 3.85
CA VAL A 680 -21.32 38.38 2.60
C VAL A 680 -19.80 38.27 2.77
N LEU A 681 -19.33 38.07 4.01
CA LEU A 681 -17.91 37.84 4.28
C LEU A 681 -17.43 36.59 3.54
N CYS A 682 -16.20 36.68 3.06
CA CYS A 682 -15.53 35.55 2.48
C CYS A 682 -15.33 34.43 3.49
N GLY A 683 -15.78 33.25 3.13
CA GLY A 683 -15.64 32.06 3.97
C GLY A 683 -16.94 31.32 4.19
N LEU A 684 -18.08 31.99 3.98
CA LEU A 684 -19.38 31.31 3.98
C LEU A 684 -19.55 30.50 2.70
N SER A 685 -19.50 29.18 2.86
CA SER A 685 -19.74 28.22 1.78
C SER A 685 -21.16 28.41 1.22
N VAL A 686 -21.26 28.78 -0.05
CA VAL A 686 -22.52 28.75 -0.81
C VAL A 686 -22.46 27.57 -1.77
N ASP A 687 -22.66 26.36 -1.26
CA ASP A 687 -22.88 25.23 -2.16
C ASP A 687 -24.37 25.17 -2.52
N ALA A 688 -24.65 25.75 -3.68
CA ALA A 688 -25.96 25.81 -4.34
C ALA A 688 -26.20 24.58 -5.23
N HIS A 689 -25.73 23.39 -4.86
CA HIS A 689 -26.01 22.16 -5.60
C HIS A 689 -26.68 21.11 -4.71
N ASP A 690 -27.89 20.77 -5.12
CA ASP A 690 -28.87 19.86 -4.54
C ASP A 690 -29.57 20.32 -3.26
N GLY A 691 -30.89 20.10 -3.23
CA GLY A 691 -31.83 20.58 -2.21
C GLY A 691 -31.68 19.94 -0.82
N SER A 692 -30.46 19.63 -0.39
CA SER A 692 -30.15 19.35 1.00
C SER A 692 -30.01 20.67 1.77
N SER A 693 -30.80 20.80 2.84
CA SER A 693 -30.83 21.93 3.77
C SER A 693 -29.60 21.97 4.68
N THR A 694 -28.38 21.98 4.13
CA THR A 694 -27.17 22.16 4.93
C THR A 694 -27.00 23.65 5.27
N PRO A 695 -26.84 24.02 6.55
CA PRO A 695 -26.64 25.40 6.96
C PRO A 695 -25.32 25.95 6.40
N ARG A 696 -25.30 27.24 6.06
CA ARG A 696 -24.08 27.92 5.58
C ARG A 696 -23.07 27.98 6.71
N ARG A 697 -21.85 27.49 6.50
CA ARG A 697 -20.75 27.55 7.47
C ARG A 697 -19.63 28.46 7.02
N PHE A 698 -19.02 29.17 7.95
CA PHE A 698 -17.88 30.04 7.71
C PHE A 698 -16.57 29.27 7.90
N THR A 699 -15.67 29.40 6.93
CA THR A 699 -14.29 28.88 6.96
C THR A 699 -13.31 29.96 6.54
N PHE A 700 -12.09 29.98 7.07
CA PHE A 700 -11.06 30.86 6.53
C PHE A 700 -10.69 30.44 5.10
N GLN A 701 -10.52 31.42 4.21
CA GLN A 701 -10.20 31.14 2.80
C GLN A 701 -8.88 30.39 2.58
N HIS A 702 -7.93 30.61 3.49
CA HIS A 702 -6.65 29.95 3.53
C HIS A 702 -6.28 29.71 4.99
N GLU A 703 -5.76 28.51 5.27
CA GLU A 703 -5.36 28.05 6.60
C GLU A 703 -4.32 28.95 7.26
N LEU A 704 -3.46 29.59 6.48
CA LEU A 704 -2.53 30.60 6.97
C LEU A 704 -3.24 31.73 7.72
N PHE A 705 -4.39 32.21 7.22
CA PHE A 705 -5.13 33.28 7.89
C PHE A 705 -5.66 32.82 9.23
N TYR A 706 -6.20 31.60 9.30
CA TYR A 706 -6.55 30.98 10.58
C TYR A 706 -5.35 30.94 11.53
N ASP A 707 -4.17 30.50 11.05
CA ASP A 707 -2.97 30.40 11.88
C ASP A 707 -2.49 31.77 12.40
N GLN A 708 -2.51 32.81 11.56
CA GLN A 708 -2.13 34.15 11.99
C GLN A 708 -3.14 34.72 12.99
N PHE A 709 -4.45 34.60 12.73
CA PHE A 709 -5.47 35.10 13.65
C PHE A 709 -5.50 34.32 14.98
N LEU A 710 -5.24 33.02 14.95
CA LEU A 710 -5.11 32.19 16.14
C LEU A 710 -3.86 32.60 16.94
N ALA A 711 -2.72 32.79 16.28
CA ALA A 711 -1.50 33.25 16.95
C ALA A 711 -1.70 34.65 17.57
N ASP A 712 -2.36 35.56 16.86
CA ASP A 712 -2.76 36.86 17.38
C ASP A 712 -3.63 36.70 18.65
N ALA A 713 -4.65 35.81 18.61
CA ALA A 713 -5.51 35.57 19.78
C ALA A 713 -4.71 35.02 20.97
N ILE A 714 -3.84 34.03 20.76
CA ILE A 714 -2.99 33.44 21.80
C ILE A 714 -2.03 34.48 22.39
N ALA A 715 -1.46 35.36 21.55
CA ALA A 715 -0.52 36.39 21.98
C ALA A 715 -1.13 37.35 23.03
N GLN A 716 -2.45 37.54 23.06
CA GLN A 716 -3.13 38.35 24.09
C GLN A 716 -3.06 37.73 25.49
N TYR A 717 -2.81 36.42 25.58
CA TYR A 717 -2.77 35.69 26.84
C TYR A 717 -1.36 35.43 27.37
N LEU A 718 -0.32 35.82 26.62
CA LEU A 718 1.08 35.72 27.08
C LEU A 718 1.39 36.57 28.33
N PRO A 719 0.84 37.79 28.50
CA PRO A 719 1.07 38.56 29.72
C PRO A 719 0.61 37.81 30.98
N ALA A 720 1.22 38.07 32.13
CA ALA A 720 1.00 37.32 33.38
C ALA A 720 -0.49 37.15 33.79
N GLN A 721 -1.36 38.10 33.46
CA GLN A 721 -2.80 38.02 33.77
C GLN A 721 -3.56 36.99 32.92
N GLY A 722 -2.99 36.56 31.78
CA GLY A 722 -3.58 35.64 30.81
C GLY A 722 -3.06 34.21 30.87
N GLN A 723 -2.11 33.89 31.75
CA GLN A 723 -1.43 32.58 31.78
C GLN A 723 -2.40 31.38 31.85
N GLY A 724 -3.49 31.48 32.62
CA GLY A 724 -4.51 30.42 32.67
C GLY A 724 -5.22 30.18 31.34
N HIS A 725 -5.47 31.24 30.55
CA HIS A 725 -6.03 31.13 29.21
C HIS A 725 -5.00 30.60 28.21
N PHE A 726 -3.74 30.99 28.33
CA PHE A 726 -2.64 30.44 27.52
C PHE A 726 -2.50 28.92 27.75
N ALA A 727 -2.45 28.47 29.01
CA ALA A 727 -2.41 27.06 29.38
C ALA A 727 -3.65 26.29 28.90
N ARG A 728 -4.82 26.93 28.86
CA ARG A 728 -6.02 26.35 28.25
C ARG A 728 -5.86 26.20 26.74
N MET A 729 -5.44 27.24 26.03
CA MET A 729 -5.28 27.22 24.57
C MET A 729 -4.28 26.18 24.09
N LEU A 730 -3.23 25.91 24.87
CA LEU A 730 -2.28 24.82 24.61
C LEU A 730 -2.95 23.44 24.56
N ARG A 731 -4.08 23.25 25.26
CA ARG A 731 -4.80 21.97 25.39
C ARG A 731 -5.96 21.80 24.41
N GLU A 732 -6.55 22.89 23.92
CA GLU A 732 -7.80 22.81 23.12
C GLU A 732 -7.56 22.39 21.66
N SER A 733 -6.44 22.77 21.04
CA SER A 733 -6.15 22.37 19.66
C SER A 733 -4.66 22.28 19.34
N HIS A 734 -4.30 21.41 18.40
CA HIS A 734 -2.93 21.32 17.89
C HIS A 734 -2.56 22.54 17.05
N TRP A 735 -1.37 23.07 17.30
CA TRP A 735 -0.85 24.24 16.60
C TRP A 735 0.05 23.81 15.44
N ARG A 736 -0.09 24.51 14.32
CA ARG A 736 0.75 24.27 13.15
C ARG A 736 2.08 25.03 13.26
N PRO A 737 3.11 24.63 12.50
CA PRO A 737 4.34 25.41 12.39
C PRO A 737 4.09 26.89 12.08
N ALA A 738 3.13 27.20 11.21
CA ALA A 738 2.73 28.57 10.89
C ALA A 738 2.16 29.36 12.09
N THR A 739 1.36 28.72 12.97
CA THR A 739 0.84 29.32 14.21
C THR A 739 1.98 29.58 15.19
N VAL A 740 2.85 28.57 15.40
CA VAL A 740 4.01 28.63 16.30
C VAL A 740 4.98 29.73 15.86
N ASN A 741 5.33 29.77 14.58
CA ASN A 741 6.22 30.78 14.03
C ASN A 741 5.60 32.19 14.10
N ALA A 742 4.28 32.32 13.92
CA ALA A 742 3.60 33.60 14.11
C ALA A 742 3.64 34.07 15.58
N LEU A 743 3.54 33.14 16.54
CA LEU A 743 3.65 33.44 17.96
C LEU A 743 5.07 33.84 18.37
N ILE A 744 6.09 33.20 17.80
CA ILE A 744 7.49 33.60 18.00
C ILE A 744 7.73 35.01 17.47
N ARG A 745 7.14 35.37 16.32
CA ARG A 745 7.22 36.72 15.74
C ARG A 745 6.50 37.79 16.56
N SER A 746 5.41 37.44 17.26
CA SER A 746 4.66 38.41 18.05
C SER A 746 5.38 38.82 19.34
N GLY A 747 6.26 37.97 19.87
CA GLY A 747 7.16 38.35 20.97
C GLY A 747 7.82 37.16 21.67
N ILE A 748 9.09 36.88 21.32
CA ILE A 748 9.84 35.75 21.88
C ILE A 748 10.08 35.86 23.39
N ASP A 749 10.35 37.06 23.91
CA ASP A 749 10.64 37.28 25.33
C ASP A 749 9.39 37.03 26.20
N GLN A 750 8.23 37.52 25.76
CA GLN A 750 6.96 37.31 26.45
C GLN A 750 6.53 35.85 26.40
N LEU A 751 6.79 35.17 25.28
CA LEU A 751 6.53 33.75 25.15
C LEU A 751 7.44 32.93 26.07
N GLN A 752 8.72 33.26 26.16
CA GLN A 752 9.65 32.59 27.08
C GLN A 752 9.18 32.74 28.54
N GLU A 753 8.84 33.97 28.96
CA GLU A 753 8.31 34.23 30.31
C GLU A 753 7.03 33.44 30.58
N ALA A 754 6.10 33.40 29.61
CA ALA A 754 4.87 32.62 29.72
C ALA A 754 5.15 31.12 29.85
N LEU A 755 6.06 30.56 29.05
CA LEU A 755 6.41 29.14 29.08
C LEU A 755 7.13 28.75 30.38
N GLU A 756 8.07 29.57 30.85
CA GLU A 756 8.79 29.33 32.11
C GLU A 756 7.89 29.43 33.35
N SER A 757 6.79 30.20 33.24
CA SER A 757 5.81 30.35 34.31
C SER A 757 4.81 29.21 34.44
N LEU A 758 4.70 28.34 33.43
CA LEU A 758 3.78 27.19 33.46
C LEU A 758 4.24 26.19 34.53
N GLN A 759 3.37 25.88 35.50
CA GLN A 759 3.68 24.86 36.51
C GLN A 759 3.30 23.47 36.00
N GLU A 760 3.96 22.41 36.49
CA GLU A 760 3.61 21.01 36.20
C GLU A 760 2.11 20.71 36.41
N ARG A 761 1.48 21.36 37.39
CA ARG A 761 0.05 21.22 37.69
C ARG A 761 -0.86 21.80 36.61
N ASP A 762 -0.42 22.81 35.86
CA ASP A 762 -1.19 23.42 34.78
C ASP A 762 -1.23 22.53 33.53
N LEU A 763 -0.30 21.57 33.45
CA LEU A 763 -0.15 20.62 32.35
C LEU A 763 -0.74 19.22 32.67
N LEU A 764 -0.76 18.83 33.94
CA LEU A 764 -1.20 17.51 34.41
C LEU A 764 -2.67 17.48 34.84
N GLU A 765 -3.61 17.39 33.88
CA GLU A 765 -5.00 16.94 34.13
C GLU A 765 -5.22 15.49 33.64
N ARG A 766 -6.10 14.74 34.32
CA ARG A 766 -6.32 13.29 34.14
C ARG A 766 -6.95 12.88 32.79
N ASP A 767 -7.24 13.81 31.89
CA ASP A 767 -7.81 13.50 30.57
C ASP A 767 -6.70 13.31 29.53
N GLY A 768 -6.36 12.05 29.25
CA GLY A 768 -5.14 11.67 28.53
C GLY A 768 -5.01 12.31 27.14
N ASN A 769 -6.11 12.55 26.43
CA ASN A 769 -6.07 13.09 25.07
C ASN A 769 -5.65 14.58 25.06
N ARG A 770 -6.12 15.39 26.01
CA ARG A 770 -5.78 16.83 26.12
C ARG A 770 -4.34 17.07 26.58
N SER A 771 -3.81 16.14 27.38
CA SER A 771 -2.41 16.16 27.81
C SER A 771 -1.44 15.94 26.63
N GLU A 772 -1.78 15.04 25.70
CA GLU A 772 -0.98 14.82 24.47
C GLU A 772 -0.93 16.08 23.57
N ILE A 773 -2.05 16.81 23.43
CA ILE A 773 -2.11 18.06 22.65
C ILE A 773 -1.17 19.11 23.23
N ALA A 774 -1.26 19.35 24.54
CA ALA A 774 -0.40 20.31 25.21
C ALA A 774 1.08 19.95 25.10
N SER A 775 1.43 18.68 25.32
CA SER A 775 2.81 18.19 25.23
C SER A 775 3.40 18.42 23.83
N SER A 776 2.60 18.14 22.78
CA SER A 776 2.99 18.39 21.38
C SER A 776 3.15 19.88 21.07
N ASN A 777 2.22 20.73 21.51
CA ASN A 777 2.30 22.17 21.29
C ASN A 777 3.49 22.79 22.02
N LEU A 778 3.76 22.35 23.26
CA LEU A 778 4.93 22.75 24.04
C LEU A 778 6.23 22.37 23.33
N GLY A 779 6.35 21.14 22.84
CA GLY A 779 7.55 20.71 22.11
C GLY A 779 7.78 21.52 20.84
N ALA A 780 6.72 21.84 20.08
CA ALA A 780 6.82 22.69 18.90
C ALA A 780 7.28 24.12 19.23
N LEU A 781 6.73 24.73 20.30
CA LEU A 781 7.13 26.06 20.75
C LEU A 781 8.58 26.11 21.23
N TRP A 782 8.98 25.16 22.09
CA TRP A 782 10.34 25.08 22.60
C TRP A 782 11.34 24.85 21.47
N ALA A 783 11.07 23.94 20.54
CA ALA A 783 11.92 23.70 19.38
C ALA A 783 12.06 24.95 18.49
N ALA A 784 10.95 25.62 18.19
CA ALA A 784 10.98 26.86 17.39
C ALA A 784 11.73 27.99 18.11
N MET A 785 11.54 28.13 19.43
CA MET A 785 12.23 29.13 20.22
C MET A 785 13.73 28.87 20.30
N ILE A 786 14.14 27.64 20.63
CA ILE A 786 15.56 27.23 20.67
C ILE A 786 16.22 27.45 19.31
N SER A 787 15.54 27.12 18.22
CA SER A 787 16.06 27.34 16.86
C SER A 787 16.24 28.82 16.53
N ASN A 788 15.35 29.70 17.00
CA ASN A 788 15.45 31.15 16.77
C ASN A 788 16.47 31.83 17.68
N THR A 789 16.55 31.46 18.96
CA THR A 789 17.49 32.07 19.93
C THR A 789 18.90 31.49 19.84
N LYS A 790 19.05 30.28 19.25
CA LYS A 790 20.27 29.46 19.29
C LYS A 790 20.78 29.19 20.71
N ARG A 791 19.87 29.19 21.69
CA ARG A 791 20.16 28.97 23.11
C ARG A 791 19.16 28.00 23.71
N PHE A 792 19.66 27.05 24.49
CA PHE A 792 18.82 26.22 25.32
C PHE A 792 18.37 27.03 26.55
N PRO A 793 17.10 26.95 26.97
CA PRO A 793 16.63 27.68 28.14
C PRO A 793 17.34 27.23 29.42
N HIS A 794 17.54 28.14 30.37
CA HIS A 794 18.13 27.82 31.68
C HIS A 794 17.16 27.10 32.64
N SER A 795 16.04 26.62 32.13
CA SER A 795 14.97 25.96 32.87
C SER A 795 14.84 24.48 32.47
N VAL A 796 14.21 23.69 33.34
CA VAL A 796 13.88 22.29 33.05
C VAL A 796 12.73 22.27 32.06
N LEU A 797 12.93 21.63 30.91
CA LEU A 797 11.84 21.36 29.97
C LEU A 797 11.08 20.14 30.45
N HIS A 798 9.80 20.33 30.77
CA HIS A 798 8.96 19.29 31.34
C HIS A 798 7.85 18.86 30.37
N GLY A 799 7.68 17.55 30.17
CA GLY A 799 6.51 17.01 29.49
C GLY A 799 6.32 17.43 28.03
N ALA A 800 7.39 17.83 27.35
CA ALA A 800 7.33 18.28 25.95
C ALA A 800 7.55 17.11 24.97
N THR A 801 6.79 17.10 23.88
CA THR A 801 6.91 16.12 22.80
C THR A 801 7.46 16.78 21.53
N PHE A 802 8.67 16.40 21.13
CA PHE A 802 9.40 16.92 19.99
C PHE A 802 9.34 15.94 18.81
N GLU A 803 8.97 16.44 17.63
CA GLU A 803 9.16 15.70 16.37
C GLU A 803 10.66 15.66 16.02
N VAL A 804 11.30 16.83 16.02
CA VAL A 804 12.76 16.96 15.93
C VAL A 804 13.21 18.03 16.92
N LEU A 805 14.16 17.70 17.79
CA LEU A 805 14.88 18.66 18.61
C LEU A 805 16.33 18.76 18.13
N ASP A 806 16.62 19.79 17.33
CA ASP A 806 17.94 20.02 16.76
C ASP A 806 18.77 20.97 17.62
N LEU A 807 19.80 20.45 18.28
CA LEU A 807 20.69 21.21 19.14
C LEU A 807 22.07 21.46 18.52
N ARG A 808 22.31 21.09 17.25
CA ARG A 808 23.66 21.09 16.63
C ARG A 808 24.37 22.44 16.74
N ASP A 809 23.64 23.53 16.54
CA ASP A 809 24.12 24.91 16.58
C ASP A 809 23.55 25.69 17.78
N VAL A 810 23.25 25.01 18.88
CA VAL A 810 22.63 25.58 20.09
C VAL A 810 23.63 25.62 21.24
N ASP A 811 23.71 26.75 21.93
CA ASP A 811 24.42 26.84 23.22
C ASP A 811 23.56 26.18 24.31
N CYS A 812 23.99 25.01 24.77
CA CYS A 812 23.26 24.17 25.72
C CYS A 812 24.12 23.96 26.99
N GLN A 813 23.91 24.79 28.00
CA GLN A 813 24.57 24.68 29.30
C GLN A 813 23.54 24.34 30.36
N ASP A 814 23.78 23.27 31.11
CA ASP A 814 22.91 22.75 32.16
C ASP A 814 21.47 22.46 31.67
N GLY A 815 21.32 21.99 30.43
CA GLY A 815 20.02 21.66 29.86
C GLY A 815 19.41 20.43 30.53
N VAL A 816 18.12 20.48 30.87
CA VAL A 816 17.42 19.32 31.45
C VAL A 816 16.13 19.06 30.67
N LEU A 817 16.01 17.84 30.14
CA LEU A 817 14.75 17.30 29.62
C LEU A 817 14.19 16.34 30.66
N ARG A 818 13.00 16.64 31.20
CA ARG A 818 12.27 15.79 32.13
C ARG A 818 10.94 15.35 31.54
N ASP A 819 10.64 14.06 31.61
CA ASP A 819 9.38 13.48 31.12
C ASP A 819 9.07 13.86 29.66
N CYS A 820 10.11 14.11 28.87
CA CYS A 820 9.97 14.53 27.48
C CYS A 820 9.95 13.33 26.54
N VAL A 821 9.43 13.54 25.33
CA VAL A 821 9.52 12.58 24.23
C VAL A 821 10.13 13.28 23.03
N ALA A 822 11.18 12.73 22.43
CA ALA A 822 11.75 13.24 21.18
C ALA A 822 11.80 12.11 20.16
N GLU A 823 11.10 12.25 19.02
CA GLU A 823 11.21 11.28 17.92
C GLU A 823 12.62 11.30 17.32
N GLU A 824 13.20 12.49 17.14
CA GLU A 824 14.62 12.68 16.85
C GLU A 824 15.25 13.76 17.75
N LEU A 825 16.39 13.43 18.35
CA LEU A 825 17.24 14.36 19.11
C LEU A 825 18.61 14.46 18.44
N MET A 826 18.96 15.65 17.93
CA MET A 826 20.29 15.92 17.39
C MET A 826 21.12 16.66 18.43
N LEU A 827 22.25 16.06 18.85
CA LEU A 827 23.09 16.62 19.91
C LEU A 827 23.92 17.84 19.44
N PRO A 828 24.34 18.72 20.38
CA PRO A 828 25.20 19.86 20.06
C PRO A 828 26.51 19.45 19.39
N SER A 829 26.96 20.24 18.41
CA SER A 829 28.25 20.05 17.74
C SER A 829 29.40 20.80 18.44
N SER A 830 29.07 21.62 19.44
CA SER A 830 30.05 22.36 20.26
C SER A 830 30.80 21.43 21.21
N LEU A 831 31.98 21.84 21.66
CA LEU A 831 32.80 21.07 22.60
C LEU A 831 32.37 21.24 24.07
N HIS A 832 31.49 22.20 24.35
CA HIS A 832 31.12 22.61 25.71
C HIS A 832 29.59 22.69 25.78
N TRP A 833 28.97 21.60 26.24
CA TRP A 833 27.55 21.51 26.50
C TRP A 833 27.29 20.53 27.66
N ASP A 834 26.19 20.68 28.37
CA ASP A 834 25.73 19.73 29.41
C ASP A 834 24.22 19.52 29.24
N LEU A 835 23.82 18.25 29.09
CA LEU A 835 22.43 17.85 28.88
C LEU A 835 22.10 16.65 29.75
N THR A 836 21.08 16.80 30.59
CA THR A 836 20.52 15.74 31.42
C THR A 836 19.18 15.26 30.87
N LEU A 837 19.07 13.95 30.67
CA LEU A 837 17.86 13.26 30.25
C LEU A 837 17.26 12.53 31.47
N ASP A 838 16.13 13.01 31.93
CA ASP A 838 15.38 12.50 33.09
C ASP A 838 14.03 11.97 32.60
N GLU A 839 13.79 10.67 32.80
CA GLU A 839 12.59 9.95 32.31
C GLU A 839 12.19 10.23 30.83
N THR A 840 13.15 10.65 30.02
CA THR A 840 12.93 11.11 28.65
C THR A 840 13.04 9.96 27.65
N GLN A 841 12.09 9.90 26.70
CA GLN A 841 12.06 8.90 25.64
C GLN A 841 12.63 9.47 24.34
N ILE A 842 13.54 8.75 23.70
CA ILE A 842 14.18 9.16 22.45
C ILE A 842 13.95 8.08 21.39
N GLY A 843 13.28 8.43 20.29
CA GLY A 843 13.13 7.59 19.12
C GLY A 843 14.47 7.35 18.43
N GLN A 844 15.13 8.43 18.01
CA GLN A 844 16.44 8.41 17.39
C GLN A 844 17.36 9.47 17.99
N LEU A 845 18.56 9.05 18.43
CA LEU A 845 19.63 9.93 18.87
C LEU A 845 20.64 10.11 17.73
N THR A 846 20.76 11.32 17.19
CA THR A 846 21.64 11.63 16.05
C THR A 846 22.85 12.44 16.50
N LEU A 847 24.05 12.02 16.09
CA LEU A 847 25.30 12.75 16.36
C LEU A 847 25.79 13.46 15.10
N GLY A 848 25.96 14.78 15.17
CA GLY A 848 26.49 15.57 14.05
C GLY A 848 27.95 15.26 13.70
N ARG A 849 28.70 14.67 14.64
CA ARG A 849 30.13 14.34 14.50
C ARG A 849 30.44 12.96 15.07
N ALA A 850 31.27 12.19 14.37
CA ALA A 850 31.67 10.85 14.81
C ALA A 850 32.53 10.85 16.09
N ASP A 851 33.28 11.94 16.29
CA ASP A 851 34.25 12.17 17.35
C ASP A 851 33.71 13.00 18.53
N LEU A 852 32.39 13.21 18.59
CA LEU A 852 31.78 13.96 19.68
C LEU A 852 31.94 13.20 21.01
N ASP A 853 32.54 13.87 22.01
CA ASP A 853 32.58 13.38 23.38
C ASP A 853 31.18 13.55 24.02
N LEU A 854 30.68 12.47 24.62
CA LEU A 854 29.38 12.42 25.28
C LEU A 854 29.52 12.37 26.82
N SER A 855 30.71 12.65 27.37
CA SER A 855 30.94 12.68 28.81
C SER A 855 30.01 13.61 29.59
N THR A 856 29.47 14.63 28.92
CA THR A 856 28.53 15.59 29.49
C THR A 856 27.06 15.22 29.30
N LEU A 857 26.74 14.11 28.60
CA LEU A 857 25.39 13.59 28.50
C LEU A 857 25.07 12.70 29.70
N ARG A 858 24.04 13.06 30.47
CA ARG A 858 23.65 12.32 31.69
C ARG A 858 22.27 11.69 31.55
N PHE A 859 22.13 10.47 32.05
CA PHE A 859 20.85 9.77 32.17
C PHE A 859 20.53 9.58 33.66
N ALA A 860 19.43 10.18 34.14
CA ALA A 860 19.10 10.14 35.57
C ALA A 860 18.57 8.76 36.03
N ASN A 861 17.64 8.16 35.28
CA ASN A 861 16.92 6.94 35.69
C ASN A 861 17.10 5.75 34.72
N SER A 862 16.76 5.92 33.44
CA SER A 862 16.82 4.84 32.45
C SER A 862 17.24 5.34 31.07
N ILE A 863 17.89 4.47 30.28
CA ILE A 863 18.16 4.75 28.87
C ILE A 863 16.96 4.28 28.07
N ASN A 864 16.15 5.23 27.60
CA ASN A 864 15.04 4.97 26.70
C ASN A 864 15.35 5.55 25.31
N VAL A 865 16.39 5.02 24.67
CA VAL A 865 16.80 5.37 23.31
C VAL A 865 16.51 4.19 22.39
N LYS A 866 15.58 4.33 21.45
CA LYS A 866 15.22 3.23 20.54
C LYS A 866 16.27 3.01 19.45
N GLN A 867 16.86 4.09 18.94
CA GLN A 867 17.85 4.07 17.85
C GLN A 867 18.91 5.15 18.06
N MET A 868 20.13 4.89 17.60
CA MET A 868 21.25 5.83 17.63
C MET A 868 21.91 5.86 16.25
N LEU A 869 21.96 7.04 15.63
CA LEU A 869 22.60 7.29 14.35
C LEU A 869 23.94 8.00 14.55
N LEU A 870 25.00 7.27 14.21
CA LEU A 870 26.37 7.75 14.12
C LEU A 870 26.68 8.05 12.66
N ALA A 871 27.68 8.89 12.37
CA ALA A 871 28.05 9.28 11.00
C ALA A 871 28.31 8.06 10.09
N GLY A 872 27.26 7.58 9.41
CA GLY A 872 27.28 6.38 8.56
C GLY A 872 26.98 5.04 9.25
N GLU A 873 26.75 4.99 10.57
CA GLU A 873 26.47 3.76 11.32
C GLU A 873 25.18 3.87 12.15
N LEU A 874 24.29 2.87 12.04
CA LEU A 874 23.03 2.83 12.81
C LEU A 874 23.09 1.73 13.88
N ALA A 875 22.93 2.12 15.14
CA ALA A 875 22.76 1.19 16.27
C ALA A 875 21.30 1.19 16.73
N TYR A 876 20.69 0.01 16.85
CA TYR A 876 19.29 -0.16 17.26
C TYR A 876 19.11 -1.27 18.31
N ARG A 877 20.17 -1.99 18.66
CA ARG A 877 20.14 -2.95 19.77
C ARG A 877 20.42 -2.20 21.06
N PRO A 878 19.61 -2.37 22.13
CA PRO A 878 19.86 -1.71 23.41
C PRO A 878 21.28 -1.94 23.94
N GLY A 879 21.81 -3.16 23.80
CA GLY A 879 23.21 -3.48 24.15
C GLY A 879 24.24 -2.69 23.33
N ASP A 880 24.05 -2.61 22.00
CA ASP A 880 24.95 -1.85 21.12
C ASP A 880 24.89 -0.36 21.45
N ILE A 881 23.69 0.22 21.61
CA ILE A 881 23.50 1.63 21.98
C ILE A 881 24.23 1.94 23.28
N ARG A 882 24.08 1.11 24.31
CA ARG A 882 24.79 1.27 25.59
C ARG A 882 26.31 1.20 25.43
N ASN A 883 26.81 0.22 24.68
CA ASN A 883 28.25 0.09 24.44
C ASN A 883 28.79 1.33 23.71
N ARG A 884 28.08 1.82 22.69
CA ARG A 884 28.45 3.03 21.94
C ARG A 884 28.41 4.31 22.78
N LEU A 885 27.48 4.40 23.73
CA LEU A 885 27.40 5.51 24.69
C LEU A 885 28.58 5.46 25.68
N ARG A 886 28.92 4.27 26.21
CA ARG A 886 30.10 4.11 27.11
C ARG A 886 31.42 4.36 26.40
N GLU A 887 31.57 3.86 25.17
CA GLU A 887 32.75 4.09 24.32
C GLU A 887 33.02 5.59 24.11
N ARG A 888 31.99 6.43 24.22
CA ARG A 888 32.06 7.89 24.05
C ARG A 888 31.94 8.68 25.36
N GLY A 889 32.19 8.04 26.50
CA GLY A 889 32.39 8.76 27.76
C GLY A 889 31.16 8.89 28.68
N VAL A 890 30.00 8.32 28.33
CA VAL A 890 28.83 8.34 29.24
C VAL A 890 29.10 7.44 30.46
N GLU A 891 29.38 8.05 31.63
CA GLU A 891 29.85 7.33 32.84
C GLU A 891 28.74 6.54 33.57
N SER A 892 27.48 7.01 33.54
CA SER A 892 26.37 6.41 34.29
C SER A 892 25.30 5.81 33.37
N ILE A 893 25.41 4.51 33.08
CA ILE A 893 24.37 3.75 32.37
C ILE A 893 23.69 2.76 33.33
N PRO A 894 22.42 2.98 33.71
CA PRO A 894 21.64 2.03 34.50
C PRO A 894 21.49 0.67 33.79
N ALA A 895 21.58 -0.44 34.55
CA ALA A 895 21.44 -1.80 34.03
C ALA A 895 19.97 -2.18 33.78
N ASP A 896 19.68 -2.96 32.73
CA ASP A 896 18.32 -3.50 32.48
C ASP A 896 18.17 -4.87 33.16
N PRO A 897 17.09 -5.14 33.91
CA PRO A 897 16.86 -6.45 34.52
C PRO A 897 16.53 -7.61 33.54
N ARG A 898 16.44 -7.40 32.22
CA ARG A 898 16.03 -8.43 31.24
C ARG A 898 17.17 -9.22 30.56
N ASP A 899 18.41 -9.08 31.00
CA ASP A 899 19.59 -9.69 30.36
C ASP A 899 19.79 -11.20 30.70
N SER A 900 18.94 -12.08 30.17
CA SER A 900 19.25 -13.52 30.04
C SER A 900 19.36 -13.94 28.58
N HIS A 901 20.55 -14.38 28.17
CA HIS A 901 20.92 -14.71 26.79
C HIS A 901 20.15 -15.93 26.25
N ASN A 902 19.07 -15.69 25.50
CA ASN A 902 18.45 -16.68 24.62
C ASN A 902 18.34 -16.07 23.21
N GLU A 903 19.20 -16.53 22.29
CA GLU A 903 19.28 -16.03 20.91
C GLU A 903 17.96 -16.24 20.12
N LEU A 904 17.21 -17.30 20.43
CA LEU A 904 15.88 -17.53 19.84
C LEU A 904 14.86 -16.52 20.38
N ALA A 905 14.91 -16.20 21.68
CA ALA A 905 14.07 -15.16 22.27
C ALA A 905 14.43 -13.77 21.72
N GLU A 906 15.71 -13.45 21.55
CA GLU A 906 16.16 -12.20 20.93
C GLU A 906 15.74 -12.10 19.46
N SER A 907 15.89 -13.18 18.69
CA SER A 907 15.44 -13.19 17.29
C SER A 907 13.93 -13.08 17.15
N THR A 908 13.17 -13.69 18.08
CA THR A 908 11.71 -13.62 18.13
C THR A 908 11.23 -12.23 18.54
N GLU A 909 11.83 -11.64 19.58
CA GLU A 909 11.63 -10.24 19.95
C GLU A 909 11.95 -9.31 18.78
N HIS A 910 13.06 -9.56 18.07
CA HIS A 910 13.40 -8.80 16.88
C HIS A 910 12.32 -8.93 15.81
N PHE A 911 11.89 -10.14 15.44
CA PHE A 911 10.88 -10.31 14.41
C PHE A 911 9.53 -9.71 14.82
N LEU A 912 9.06 -9.95 16.04
CA LEU A 912 7.82 -9.36 16.56
C LEU A 912 7.90 -7.84 16.66
N SER A 913 9.03 -7.29 17.12
CA SER A 913 9.28 -5.85 17.12
C SER A 913 9.25 -5.30 15.70
N LYS A 914 9.90 -5.97 14.73
CA LYS A 914 9.92 -5.51 13.34
C LYS A 914 8.55 -5.60 12.68
N LEU A 915 7.71 -6.57 13.07
CA LEU A 915 6.33 -6.75 12.62
C LEU A 915 5.35 -5.78 13.28
N GLU A 916 5.50 -5.53 14.58
CA GLU A 916 4.76 -4.52 15.33
C GLU A 916 5.02 -3.13 14.78
N HIS A 917 6.30 -2.75 14.62
CA HIS A 917 6.66 -1.45 14.06
C HIS A 917 6.15 -1.27 12.62
N GLY A 918 6.00 -2.36 11.86
CA GLY A 918 5.44 -2.33 10.51
C GLY A 918 3.91 -2.44 10.43
N GLY A 919 3.22 -2.53 11.58
CA GLY A 919 1.76 -2.74 11.62
C GLY A 919 1.29 -3.97 10.83
N GLU A 920 2.18 -4.93 10.55
CA GLU A 920 1.93 -6.01 9.60
C GLU A 920 1.10 -7.11 10.27
N ASN A 921 -0.21 -7.13 10.01
CA ASN A 921 -1.08 -8.23 10.44
C ASN A 921 -1.15 -9.36 9.41
N SER A 922 -0.48 -9.19 8.27
CA SER A 922 -0.30 -10.25 7.30
C SER A 922 1.07 -10.17 6.62
N ILE A 923 1.64 -11.34 6.29
CA ILE A 923 2.93 -11.46 5.61
C ILE A 923 2.79 -12.47 4.48
N ILE A 924 3.26 -12.12 3.30
CA ILE A 924 3.31 -13.05 2.17
C ILE A 924 4.66 -13.75 2.13
N ILE A 925 4.64 -15.07 2.21
CA ILE A 925 5.81 -15.93 2.09
C ILE A 925 5.71 -16.79 0.82
N ARG A 926 6.84 -17.27 0.31
CA ARG A 926 6.86 -18.30 -0.72
C ARG A 926 6.61 -19.66 -0.06
N GLU A 927 5.76 -20.48 -0.68
CA GLU A 927 5.46 -21.83 -0.17
C GLU A 927 6.72 -22.72 -0.12
N SER A 928 7.69 -22.49 -0.99
CA SER A 928 8.88 -23.35 -1.13
C SER A 928 9.87 -23.25 0.04
N ASP A 929 10.04 -22.07 0.63
CA ASP A 929 11.11 -21.79 1.60
C ASP A 929 10.65 -20.99 2.82
N SER A 930 9.35 -20.65 2.90
CA SER A 930 8.75 -19.80 3.94
C SER A 930 9.41 -18.42 4.07
N GLN A 931 10.20 -18.01 3.07
CA GLN A 931 10.82 -16.70 3.03
C GLN A 931 9.82 -15.66 2.51
N PRO A 932 9.93 -14.39 2.91
CA PRO A 932 9.09 -13.34 2.37
C PRO A 932 9.13 -13.31 0.84
N ALA A 933 7.95 -13.23 0.21
CA ALA A 933 7.83 -13.19 -1.24
C ALA A 933 8.32 -11.88 -1.85
N THR A 934 8.44 -10.82 -1.05
CA THR A 934 9.02 -9.53 -1.42
C THR A 934 10.46 -9.46 -0.94
N GLY A 935 11.42 -9.28 -1.86
CA GLY A 935 12.86 -9.18 -1.54
C GLY A 935 13.27 -7.96 -0.69
N HIS A 936 12.30 -7.15 -0.24
CA HIS A 936 12.51 -5.94 0.54
C HIS A 936 12.56 -6.21 2.06
N LYS A 937 12.16 -7.39 2.54
CA LYS A 937 12.20 -7.72 3.98
C LYS A 937 13.56 -8.27 4.42
N LYS A 938 14.64 -7.50 4.19
CA LYS A 938 16.01 -7.91 4.56
C LYS A 938 16.17 -8.24 6.05
N TRP A 939 15.31 -7.69 6.91
CA TRP A 939 15.32 -7.95 8.35
C TRP A 939 15.00 -9.41 8.71
N THR A 940 14.30 -10.18 7.87
CA THR A 940 14.08 -11.63 8.12
C THR A 940 15.35 -12.45 7.93
N GLN A 941 16.38 -11.88 7.29
CA GLN A 941 17.68 -12.51 7.10
C GLN A 941 18.67 -12.18 8.22
N HIS A 942 18.31 -11.28 9.15
CA HIS A 942 19.22 -10.76 10.18
C HIS A 942 19.75 -11.85 11.13
N TYR A 943 18.87 -12.76 11.56
CA TYR A 943 19.23 -13.97 12.31
C TYR A 943 19.34 -15.21 11.40
N GLY A 944 19.31 -15.02 10.09
CA GLY A 944 19.32 -16.09 9.10
C GLY A 944 17.93 -16.71 8.82
N PRO A 945 17.81 -17.44 7.69
CA PRO A 945 16.54 -17.97 7.20
C PRO A 945 15.94 -19.04 8.12
N ASP A 946 16.77 -19.77 8.88
CA ASP A 946 16.34 -20.84 9.77
C ASP A 946 15.63 -20.31 11.03
N HIS A 947 16.12 -19.21 11.62
CA HIS A 947 15.45 -18.55 12.74
C HIS A 947 14.09 -17.98 12.32
N TRP A 948 14.01 -17.36 11.13
CA TRP A 948 12.74 -16.90 10.58
C TRP A 948 11.74 -18.04 10.36
N LYS A 949 12.20 -19.15 9.79
CA LYS A 949 11.37 -20.33 9.55
C LYS A 949 10.89 -20.96 10.85
N SER A 950 11.77 -21.03 11.86
CA SER A 950 11.43 -21.50 13.21
C SER A 950 10.35 -20.61 13.84
N PHE A 951 10.52 -19.30 13.78
CA PHE A 951 9.55 -18.31 14.27
C PHE A 951 8.16 -18.50 13.65
N ILE A 952 8.06 -18.61 12.31
CA ILE A 952 6.77 -18.84 11.63
C ILE A 952 6.13 -20.17 12.05
N LYS A 953 6.93 -21.23 12.15
CA LYS A 953 6.43 -22.55 12.56
C LYS A 953 5.88 -22.53 13.99
N GLN A 954 6.54 -21.81 14.90
CA GLN A 954 6.09 -21.71 16.30
C GLN A 954 4.82 -20.88 16.42
N LEU A 955 4.69 -19.80 15.65
CA LEU A 955 3.43 -19.04 15.57
C LEU A 955 2.27 -19.90 15.05
N GLU A 956 2.53 -20.74 14.04
CA GLU A 956 1.52 -21.66 13.48
C GLU A 956 1.12 -22.74 14.50
N GLN A 957 2.10 -23.32 15.21
CA GLN A 957 1.86 -24.32 16.25
C GLN A 957 1.07 -23.78 17.44
N ALA A 958 1.31 -22.52 17.82
CA ALA A 958 0.58 -21.83 18.88
C ALA A 958 -0.79 -21.29 18.42
N GLU A 959 -1.20 -21.54 17.17
CA GLU A 959 -2.44 -21.04 16.59
C GLU A 959 -2.57 -19.49 16.63
N LEU A 960 -1.44 -18.78 16.65
CA LEU A 960 -1.38 -17.32 16.64
C LEU A 960 -1.46 -16.74 15.23
N VAL A 961 -1.31 -17.59 14.20
CA VAL A 961 -1.42 -17.23 12.78
C VAL A 961 -2.24 -18.25 11.99
N SER A 962 -2.91 -17.81 10.93
CA SER A 962 -3.49 -18.67 9.89
C SER A 962 -2.72 -18.52 8.58
N ILE A 963 -2.57 -19.61 7.83
CA ILE A 963 -1.85 -19.63 6.55
C ILE A 963 -2.85 -19.85 5.41
N GLU A 964 -3.01 -18.86 4.54
CA GLU A 964 -3.95 -18.85 3.43
C GLU A 964 -3.22 -18.89 2.07
N PRO A 965 -3.61 -19.76 1.12
CA PRO A 965 -3.01 -19.79 -0.21
C PRO A 965 -3.44 -18.58 -1.05
N MET A 966 -2.47 -17.96 -1.74
CA MET A 966 -2.70 -16.78 -2.59
C MET A 966 -2.56 -17.09 -4.09
N PRO A 967 -3.45 -16.57 -4.95
CA PRO A 967 -3.25 -16.58 -6.39
C PRO A 967 -2.16 -15.56 -6.75
N ALA A 968 -1.06 -16.03 -7.33
CA ALA A 968 0.04 -15.19 -7.77
C ALA A 968 0.64 -15.75 -9.07
N SER A 969 1.03 -14.85 -9.98
CA SER A 969 1.86 -15.23 -11.11
C SER A 969 3.24 -15.70 -10.61
N GLY A 970 3.64 -16.93 -10.97
CA GLY A 970 4.93 -17.52 -10.61
C GLY A 970 4.90 -18.53 -9.46
N SER A 971 5.91 -18.51 -8.59
CA SER A 971 6.01 -19.44 -7.45
C SER A 971 4.83 -19.25 -6.49
N LYS A 972 4.21 -20.35 -6.05
CA LYS A 972 3.09 -20.32 -5.11
C LYS A 972 3.44 -19.51 -3.86
N LYS A 973 2.53 -18.62 -3.47
CA LYS A 973 2.67 -17.74 -2.32
C LYS A 973 1.61 -18.10 -1.28
N LEU A 974 1.98 -17.99 -0.02
CA LEU A 974 1.08 -18.13 1.12
C LEU A 974 1.01 -16.79 1.86
N ARG A 975 -0.17 -16.42 2.33
CA ARG A 975 -0.40 -15.31 3.24
C ARG A 975 -0.50 -15.85 4.65
N ILE A 976 0.42 -15.44 5.50
CA ILE A 976 0.32 -15.61 6.96
C ILE A 976 -0.54 -14.45 7.45
N ARG A 977 -1.63 -14.72 8.15
CA ARG A 977 -2.50 -13.72 8.79
C ARG A 977 -2.44 -13.93 10.29
N PHE A 978 -2.11 -12.89 11.03
CA PHE A 978 -2.06 -12.92 12.49
C PHE A 978 -3.47 -12.93 13.07
N GLN A 979 -3.75 -13.94 13.90
CA GLN A 979 -5.01 -14.05 14.67
C GLN A 979 -4.95 -13.23 15.96
N VAL A 980 -3.73 -13.02 16.45
CA VAL A 980 -3.37 -12.14 17.56
C VAL A 980 -2.24 -11.24 17.07
N THR A 981 -2.34 -9.94 17.33
CA THR A 981 -1.41 -8.98 16.71
C THR A 981 0.02 -9.12 17.24
N PRO A 982 1.06 -8.84 16.43
CA PRO A 982 2.46 -8.97 16.86
C PRO A 982 2.78 -8.19 18.15
N LYS A 983 2.13 -7.04 18.36
CA LYS A 983 2.27 -6.25 19.59
C LYS A 983 1.80 -7.02 20.83
N ILE A 984 0.60 -7.60 20.76
CA ILE A 984 0.02 -8.38 21.86
C ILE A 984 0.90 -9.60 22.14
N ILE A 985 1.36 -10.27 21.08
CA ILE A 985 2.28 -11.40 21.22
C ILE A 985 3.53 -10.91 21.95
N ARG A 986 4.18 -9.83 21.50
CA ARG A 986 5.41 -9.30 22.10
C ARG A 986 5.25 -8.87 23.55
N GLU A 987 4.23 -8.08 23.85
CA GLU A 987 4.00 -7.53 25.20
C GLU A 987 3.57 -8.59 26.20
N ASN A 988 3.01 -9.72 25.72
CA ASN A 988 2.54 -10.82 26.56
C ASN A 988 1.52 -10.35 27.63
N THR A 989 0.64 -9.41 27.24
CA THR A 989 -0.22 -8.63 28.17
C THR A 989 -1.67 -9.13 28.28
N THR A 990 -2.17 -9.94 27.35
CA THR A 990 -3.63 -10.14 27.18
C THR A 990 -4.24 -11.31 27.96
N GLY A 991 -3.47 -12.07 28.73
CA GLY A 991 -3.99 -13.29 29.37
C GLY A 991 -4.50 -14.33 28.36
N ASP A 992 -4.07 -14.23 27.09
CA ASP A 992 -4.32 -15.27 26.08
C ASP A 992 -3.33 -16.42 26.33
N ASP A 993 -3.85 -17.58 26.75
CA ASP A 993 -3.06 -18.76 27.07
C ASP A 993 -2.13 -19.20 25.91
N ARG A 994 -2.52 -18.90 24.67
CA ARG A 994 -1.71 -19.21 23.47
C ARG A 994 -0.45 -18.35 23.38
N VAL A 995 -0.53 -17.08 23.77
CA VAL A 995 0.63 -16.16 23.78
C VAL A 995 1.60 -16.55 24.89
N HIS A 996 1.08 -16.93 26.05
CA HIS A 996 1.90 -17.44 27.14
C HIS A 996 2.61 -18.74 26.75
N ALA A 997 1.89 -19.72 26.19
CA ALA A 997 2.47 -20.98 25.72
C ALA A 997 3.55 -20.76 24.64
N PHE A 998 3.34 -19.82 23.72
CA PHE A 998 4.33 -19.42 22.72
C PHE A 998 5.63 -18.93 23.36
N TRP A 999 5.55 -18.00 24.33
CA TRP A 999 6.76 -17.47 24.98
C TRP A 999 7.42 -18.47 25.93
N GLU A 1000 6.67 -19.35 26.59
CA GLU A 1000 7.26 -20.45 27.36
C GLU A 1000 8.07 -21.38 26.45
N GLN A 1001 7.55 -21.70 25.26
CA GLN A 1001 8.24 -22.55 24.29
C GLN A 1001 9.48 -21.87 23.68
N ILE A 1002 9.46 -20.55 23.47
CA ILE A 1002 10.61 -19.77 22.96
C ILE A 1002 11.71 -19.63 24.01
N ARG A 1003 11.34 -19.53 25.29
CA ARG A 1003 12.26 -19.28 26.41
C ARG A 1003 12.81 -20.55 27.04
N ALA A 1004 12.12 -21.69 26.88
CA ALA A 1004 12.60 -23.03 27.21
C ALA A 1004 13.74 -23.46 26.27
#